data_AF-A0A1H0JQE2-F1
#
_entry.id   AF-A0A1H0JQE2-F1
#
_cell.length_a   1.000
_cell.length_b   1.000
_cell.length_c   1.000
_cell.angle_alpha   90.00
_cell.angle_beta   90.00
_cell.angle_gamma   90.00
#
_symmetry.space_group_name_H-M   'P 1'
#
loop_
_entity.id
_entity.type
_entity.pdbx_description
1 polymer ?
#
loop_
_entity_poly.entity_id
_entity_poly.type
_entity_poly.pdbx_seq_one_letter_code
_entity_poly.pdbx_strand_id
1 'polypeptide(L)'
;MDEPRRSDPREGPAGLRRLLEDDPADLYENAPCGYFSALPDGQLVKANRTFCEWTGRPLGELIGTRFQALLSVGGRVFYETHLAPLLRMQGMVREVALDVVRADGSMLPCLLNAVEVRDDRGAPLLVRATVFEATSRRRYERALLAAQRAAAESERRAHTLQQVVSELSAASSARDVAEVIVRRSREAVGASGAALWLAAERRANRRDEASVPPLELVASDGIPAGLLEAMEAAALGGAELVRDGGVHTVPRGAGLRAVWPGLADAMAEAEQEALVVVPVDADTRHLGALVLLLGVTGDSGLIDLTPPGNRGSLVQADADLLATVGRQAGQALERVRLFEETARAAERSAFLLDAARLMAAAGDVVETAERLAELAVPRLGDLCVIDLATEHGLTRPAARHGDPARRALVTELEERHLPQRGAPHPSAKAMQEGRTVWIREITDRWLAEVTADPRHLEVARTLDLVSMVCVPLVAGGRSLGVITLCSDRRRGPFTPADVEVAEQLALQVSQVVDKAQRLELETRTSHTLQGILLPPPPPPVPGLAAAVRYLPASRGADVGGDFYDVVPLSGGQVALAAGDVVGHDITAAAVMGQLRSVHRALLGDRPPPSAVIDRLQAVWPLLGLPRMATALFAVLDPATGGLRVASAGHLPPLLVTGGAAELLDVRPTRMLGAPPAPVPAVEWDGVLALGATLLLYTDGLVESRDADLDEGLAALIDAAVRAGTTDPDELCDRLLAELAGGVRADDVALLAITRRP
;
A
#
# COMPACT_ATOMS: atom_id res chain seq x y z
N MET A 1 40.89 -45.30 -81.29
CA MET A 1 40.13 -44.21 -81.93
C MET A 1 40.20 -43.05 -80.96
N ASP A 2 41.18 -42.17 -81.22
CA ASP A 2 41.67 -40.97 -80.54
C ASP A 2 41.83 -40.95 -79.00
N GLU A 3 43.03 -41.37 -78.59
CA GLU A 3 43.64 -41.23 -77.26
C GLU A 3 44.17 -39.80 -77.02
N PRO A 4 43.80 -39.12 -75.92
CA PRO A 4 44.62 -38.07 -75.36
C PRO A 4 45.82 -38.71 -74.66
N ARG A 5 47.04 -38.44 -75.14
CA ARG A 5 48.30 -38.84 -74.51
C ARG A 5 48.29 -38.47 -73.02
N ARG A 6 48.20 -39.48 -72.15
CA ARG A 6 48.57 -39.36 -70.75
C ARG A 6 50.06 -39.04 -70.70
N SER A 7 50.41 -37.79 -70.36
CA SER A 7 51.78 -37.48 -69.93
C SER A 7 52.01 -38.15 -68.58
N ASP A 8 52.96 -39.09 -68.58
CA ASP A 8 53.45 -39.79 -67.40
C ASP A 8 54.01 -38.78 -66.38
N PRO A 9 53.66 -38.83 -65.07
CA PRO A 9 54.18 -37.94 -64.03
C PRO A 9 55.69 -38.09 -63.74
N ARG A 10 56.46 -38.70 -64.65
CA ARG A 10 57.87 -39.07 -64.49
C ARG A 10 58.83 -38.42 -65.48
N GLU A 11 58.36 -37.45 -66.29
CA GLU A 11 59.21 -36.62 -67.14
C GLU A 11 59.50 -35.26 -66.48
N GLY A 12 60.49 -35.27 -65.58
CA GLY A 12 61.22 -34.07 -65.15
C GLY A 12 62.28 -34.28 -64.06
N PRO A 13 63.28 -35.19 -64.18
CA PRO A 13 64.29 -35.36 -63.12
C PRO A 13 65.61 -34.58 -63.36
N ALA A 14 65.72 -33.70 -64.37
CA ALA A 14 66.97 -32.97 -64.66
C ALA A 14 67.00 -31.54 -64.06
N GLY A 15 65.88 -30.82 -64.08
CA GLY A 15 65.78 -29.47 -63.48
C GLY A 15 65.76 -29.50 -61.95
N LEU A 16 65.03 -30.45 -61.36
CA LEU A 16 64.99 -30.65 -59.91
C LEU A 16 66.33 -31.17 -59.37
N ARG A 17 67.04 -32.05 -60.11
CA ARG A 17 68.38 -32.51 -59.70
C ARG A 17 69.42 -31.39 -59.72
N ARG A 18 69.39 -30.47 -60.69
CA ARG A 18 70.25 -29.26 -60.69
C ARG A 18 69.91 -28.27 -59.58
N LEU A 19 68.65 -28.19 -59.15
CA LEU A 19 68.24 -27.40 -57.98
C LEU A 19 68.60 -28.06 -56.63
N LEU A 20 68.95 -29.36 -56.65
CA LEU A 20 69.37 -30.14 -55.47
C LEU A 20 70.89 -30.43 -55.46
N GLU A 21 71.60 -30.09 -56.54
CA GLU A 21 73.07 -30.02 -56.58
C GLU A 21 73.48 -28.65 -56.02
N ASP A 22 73.56 -28.58 -54.70
CA ASP A 22 73.89 -27.37 -53.94
C ASP A 22 75.26 -26.78 -54.36
N ASP A 23 75.27 -25.73 -55.18
CA ASP A 23 76.46 -24.87 -55.35
C ASP A 23 76.63 -24.04 -54.07
N PRO A 24 77.72 -24.22 -53.28
CA PRO A 24 77.93 -23.47 -52.04
C PRO A 24 77.94 -21.95 -52.24
N ALA A 25 78.31 -21.46 -53.43
CA ALA A 25 78.27 -20.04 -53.74
C ALA A 25 76.83 -19.56 -53.95
N ASP A 26 76.01 -20.30 -54.68
CA ASP A 26 74.60 -19.98 -54.90
C ASP A 26 73.79 -20.04 -53.59
N LEU A 27 74.02 -21.08 -52.78
CA LEU A 27 73.42 -21.23 -51.45
C LEU A 27 73.75 -20.04 -50.53
N TYR A 28 74.97 -19.51 -50.61
CA TYR A 28 75.37 -18.32 -49.84
C TYR A 28 74.69 -17.06 -50.38
N GLU A 29 74.77 -16.83 -51.69
CA GLU A 29 74.28 -15.61 -52.33
C GLU A 29 72.77 -15.45 -52.21
N ASN A 30 72.00 -16.52 -52.44
CA ASN A 30 70.53 -16.50 -52.42
C ASN A 30 69.94 -17.13 -51.14
N ALA A 31 70.73 -17.21 -50.05
CA ALA A 31 70.22 -17.69 -48.77
C ALA A 31 68.96 -16.89 -48.36
N PRO A 32 67.93 -17.50 -47.76
CA PRO A 32 66.71 -16.80 -47.31
C PRO A 32 66.95 -15.94 -46.05
N CYS A 33 68.18 -15.49 -45.83
CA CYS A 33 68.62 -14.62 -44.77
C CYS A 33 69.74 -13.71 -45.29
N GLY A 34 69.86 -12.52 -44.72
CA GLY A 34 71.02 -11.68 -44.96
C GLY A 34 72.24 -12.31 -44.29
N TYR A 35 73.33 -12.47 -45.02
CA TYR A 35 74.58 -12.98 -44.48
C TYR A 35 75.68 -11.97 -44.73
N PHE A 36 76.48 -11.69 -43.71
CA PHE A 36 77.69 -10.89 -43.89
C PHE A 36 78.84 -11.38 -43.00
N SER A 37 80.04 -11.01 -43.39
CA SER A 37 81.25 -11.14 -42.56
C SER A 37 81.85 -9.75 -42.37
N ALA A 38 82.23 -9.45 -41.14
CA ALA A 38 82.85 -8.18 -40.76
C ALA A 38 84.20 -8.42 -40.08
N LEU A 39 85.11 -7.47 -40.18
CA LEU A 39 86.32 -7.44 -39.35
C LEU A 39 85.95 -7.15 -37.88
N PRO A 40 86.87 -7.40 -36.91
CA PRO A 40 86.61 -7.16 -35.49
C PRO A 40 86.27 -5.70 -35.12
N ASP A 41 86.52 -4.75 -36.01
CA ASP A 41 86.16 -3.33 -35.87
C ASP A 41 84.78 -2.97 -36.48
N GLY A 42 84.08 -3.97 -37.03
CA GLY A 42 82.75 -3.84 -37.62
C GLY A 42 82.73 -3.55 -39.12
N GLN A 43 83.88 -3.44 -39.79
CA GLN A 43 83.92 -3.23 -41.25
C GLN A 43 83.47 -4.47 -42.02
N LEU A 44 82.45 -4.33 -42.89
CA LEU A 44 81.94 -5.40 -43.73
C LEU A 44 82.96 -5.78 -44.81
N VAL A 45 83.30 -7.07 -44.91
CA VAL A 45 84.25 -7.61 -45.91
C VAL A 45 83.60 -8.61 -46.86
N LYS A 46 82.42 -9.13 -46.50
CA LYS A 46 81.61 -9.98 -47.36
C LYS A 46 80.14 -9.79 -47.01
N ALA A 47 79.26 -9.75 -48.00
CA ALA A 47 77.81 -9.82 -47.81
C ALA A 47 77.20 -10.63 -48.96
N ASN A 48 76.07 -11.30 -48.72
CA ASN A 48 75.35 -11.99 -49.78
C ASN A 48 74.36 -11.07 -50.50
N ARG A 49 73.88 -11.51 -51.67
CA ARG A 49 72.87 -10.80 -52.46
C ARG A 49 71.62 -10.43 -51.65
N THR A 50 71.10 -11.35 -50.83
CA THR A 50 69.92 -11.11 -49.99
C THR A 50 70.10 -9.91 -49.05
N PHE A 51 71.26 -9.77 -48.39
CA PHE A 51 71.53 -8.63 -47.51
C PHE A 51 71.68 -7.31 -48.29
N CYS A 52 72.26 -7.36 -49.49
CA CYS A 52 72.33 -6.22 -50.41
C CYS A 52 70.93 -5.73 -50.80
N GLU A 53 70.05 -6.66 -51.19
CA GLU A 53 68.65 -6.36 -51.55
C GLU A 53 67.87 -5.77 -50.38
N TRP A 54 67.99 -6.36 -49.18
CA TRP A 54 67.28 -5.89 -47.98
C TRP A 54 67.69 -4.49 -47.52
N THR A 55 68.98 -4.14 -47.69
CA THR A 55 69.49 -2.81 -47.36
C THR A 55 69.26 -1.80 -48.48
N GLY A 56 68.94 -2.27 -49.70
CA GLY A 56 68.84 -1.45 -50.90
C GLY A 56 70.17 -0.88 -51.37
N ARG A 57 71.30 -1.53 -51.01
CA ARG A 57 72.66 -1.05 -51.31
C ARG A 57 73.43 -2.11 -52.11
N PRO A 58 74.11 -1.74 -53.20
CA PRO A 58 74.94 -2.68 -53.94
C PRO A 58 76.15 -3.12 -53.10
N LEU A 59 76.68 -4.33 -53.35
CA LEU A 59 77.77 -4.92 -52.56
C LEU A 59 78.98 -3.98 -52.44
N GLY A 60 79.35 -3.28 -53.52
CA GLY A 60 80.48 -2.35 -53.53
C GLY A 60 80.33 -1.15 -52.58
N GLU A 61 79.10 -0.76 -52.23
CA GLU A 61 78.84 0.28 -51.22
C GLU A 61 78.79 -0.26 -49.80
N LEU A 62 78.51 -1.55 -49.62
CA LEU A 62 78.49 -2.19 -48.29
C LEU A 62 79.89 -2.56 -47.83
N ILE A 63 80.73 -3.09 -48.72
CA ILE A 63 82.10 -3.50 -48.38
C ILE A 63 82.93 -2.29 -47.94
N GLY A 64 83.64 -2.42 -46.82
CA GLY A 64 84.42 -1.35 -46.21
C GLY A 64 83.62 -0.42 -45.29
N THR A 65 82.28 -0.45 -45.35
CA THR A 65 81.45 0.28 -44.39
C THR A 65 81.32 -0.48 -43.07
N ARG A 66 81.16 0.28 -41.99
CA ARG A 66 80.94 -0.27 -40.65
C ARG A 66 79.48 -0.71 -40.50
N PHE A 67 79.22 -1.93 -40.01
CA PHE A 67 77.86 -2.44 -39.84
C PHE A 67 76.97 -1.50 -38.99
N GLN A 68 77.52 -0.88 -37.94
CA GLN A 68 76.79 0.09 -37.12
C GLN A 68 76.30 1.31 -37.93
N ALA A 69 76.97 1.67 -39.03
CA ALA A 69 76.49 2.74 -39.90
C ALA A 69 75.14 2.41 -40.54
N LEU A 70 74.82 1.12 -40.68
CA LEU A 70 73.54 0.63 -41.19
C LEU A 70 72.47 0.50 -40.10
N LEU A 71 72.74 0.89 -38.85
CA LEU A 71 71.78 0.82 -37.75
C LEU A 71 71.16 2.18 -37.44
N SER A 72 69.98 2.15 -36.81
CA SER A 72 69.33 3.33 -36.23
C SER A 72 70.24 4.04 -35.21
N VAL A 73 69.95 5.29 -34.85
CA VAL A 73 70.72 6.03 -33.83
C VAL A 73 70.79 5.24 -32.52
N GLY A 74 69.66 4.70 -32.05
CA GLY A 74 69.62 3.84 -30.87
C GLY A 74 70.33 2.49 -31.08
N GLY A 75 70.23 1.92 -32.28
CA GLY A 75 70.88 0.67 -32.65
C GLY A 75 72.41 0.77 -32.66
N ARG A 76 72.98 1.93 -33.06
CA ARG A 76 74.42 2.22 -32.98
C ARG A 76 74.91 2.20 -31.54
N VAL A 77 74.21 2.93 -30.67
CA VAL A 77 74.54 2.98 -29.24
C VAL A 77 74.46 1.58 -28.63
N PHE A 78 73.40 0.82 -28.93
CA PHE A 78 73.24 -0.55 -28.45
C PHE A 78 74.35 -1.49 -28.98
N TYR A 79 74.74 -1.33 -30.25
CA TYR A 79 75.81 -2.11 -30.84
C TYR A 79 77.14 -1.93 -30.08
N GLU A 80 77.52 -0.68 -29.81
CA GLU A 80 78.77 -0.35 -29.13
C GLU A 80 78.77 -0.72 -27.65
N THR A 81 77.65 -0.49 -26.96
CA THR A 81 77.56 -0.66 -25.50
C THR A 81 77.22 -2.08 -25.05
N HIS A 82 76.54 -2.87 -25.89
CA HIS A 82 76.06 -4.20 -25.50
C HIS A 82 76.53 -5.28 -26.49
N LEU A 83 76.26 -5.12 -27.78
CA LEU A 83 76.47 -6.20 -28.76
C LEU A 83 77.94 -6.55 -29.00
N ALA A 84 78.78 -5.55 -29.24
CA ALA A 84 80.21 -5.76 -29.47
C ALA A 84 80.95 -6.31 -28.23
N PRO A 85 80.70 -5.80 -26.99
CA PRO A 85 81.23 -6.42 -25.78
C PRO A 85 80.79 -7.87 -25.60
N LEU A 86 79.49 -8.17 -25.80
CA LEU A 86 78.98 -9.54 -25.69
C LEU A 86 79.62 -10.49 -26.69
N LEU A 87 79.79 -10.06 -27.95
CA LEU A 87 80.50 -10.83 -28.97
C LEU A 87 81.95 -11.13 -28.57
N ARG A 88 82.68 -10.14 -28.04
CA ARG A 88 84.08 -10.32 -27.61
C ARG A 88 84.21 -11.22 -26.38
N MET A 89 83.25 -11.15 -25.46
CA MET A 89 83.28 -11.92 -24.21
C MET A 89 82.80 -13.36 -24.39
N GLN A 90 81.72 -13.57 -25.15
CA GLN A 90 81.03 -14.86 -25.27
C GLN A 90 81.33 -15.57 -26.58
N GLY A 91 81.97 -14.89 -27.55
CA GLY A 91 82.28 -15.44 -28.87
C GLY A 91 81.06 -15.59 -29.80
N MET A 92 79.84 -15.39 -29.30
CA MET A 92 78.61 -15.42 -30.10
C MET A 92 77.48 -14.63 -29.44
N VAL A 93 76.52 -14.22 -30.25
CA VAL A 93 75.24 -13.61 -29.84
C VAL A 93 74.12 -14.18 -30.71
N ARG A 94 72.95 -14.37 -30.12
CA ARG A 94 71.79 -14.97 -30.78
C ARG A 94 70.55 -14.10 -30.55
N GLU A 95 69.71 -14.02 -31.57
CA GLU A 95 68.40 -13.37 -31.61
C GLU A 95 68.41 -11.90 -31.16
N VAL A 96 69.46 -11.16 -31.53
CA VAL A 96 69.57 -9.76 -31.16
C VAL A 96 68.69 -8.91 -32.07
N ALA A 97 67.64 -8.33 -31.52
CA ALA A 97 66.74 -7.44 -32.26
C ALA A 97 67.40 -6.07 -32.52
N LEU A 98 67.43 -5.66 -33.78
CA LEU A 98 67.94 -4.36 -34.20
C LEU A 98 67.18 -3.87 -35.42
N ASP A 99 67.32 -2.59 -35.74
CA ASP A 99 66.72 -2.00 -36.93
C ASP A 99 67.82 -1.58 -37.91
N VAL A 100 67.80 -2.19 -39.09
CA VAL A 100 68.68 -1.87 -40.21
C VAL A 100 68.05 -0.74 -41.03
N VAL A 101 68.80 0.33 -41.26
CA VAL A 101 68.38 1.49 -42.04
C VAL A 101 68.64 1.20 -43.52
N ARG A 102 67.58 1.18 -44.32
CA ARG A 102 67.65 1.01 -45.77
C ARG A 102 68.18 2.26 -46.46
N ALA A 103 68.59 2.15 -47.74
CA ALA A 103 69.08 3.28 -48.53
C ALA A 103 68.06 4.43 -48.66
N ASP A 104 66.76 4.12 -48.63
CA ASP A 104 65.65 5.09 -48.68
C ASP A 104 65.33 5.73 -47.30
N GLY A 105 66.08 5.38 -46.25
CA GLY A 105 65.87 5.85 -44.89
C GLY A 105 64.78 5.10 -44.09
N SER A 106 64.08 4.15 -44.72
CA SER A 106 63.13 3.30 -44.01
C SER A 106 63.83 2.28 -43.12
N MET A 107 63.11 1.83 -42.08
CA MET A 107 63.64 0.92 -41.07
C MET A 107 63.21 -0.51 -41.37
N LEU A 108 64.18 -1.43 -41.46
CA LEU A 108 63.95 -2.85 -41.55
C LEU A 108 64.23 -3.51 -40.19
N PRO A 109 63.20 -4.00 -39.49
CA PRO A 109 63.39 -4.74 -38.26
C PRO A 109 64.04 -6.09 -38.56
N CYS A 110 65.14 -6.37 -37.87
CA CYS A 110 65.92 -7.59 -38.06
C CYS A 110 66.24 -8.28 -36.74
N LEU A 111 66.49 -9.59 -36.82
CA LEU A 111 67.16 -10.38 -35.78
C LEU A 111 68.56 -10.74 -36.26
N LEU A 112 69.57 -10.44 -35.45
CA LEU A 112 70.98 -10.73 -35.72
C LEU A 112 71.45 -11.90 -34.87
N ASN A 113 71.99 -12.92 -35.54
CA ASN A 113 72.87 -13.92 -34.95
C ASN A 113 74.28 -13.62 -35.42
N ALA A 114 75.25 -13.55 -34.52
CA ALA A 114 76.63 -13.34 -34.91
C ALA A 114 77.59 -14.20 -34.09
N VAL A 115 78.63 -14.71 -34.73
CA VAL A 115 79.68 -15.53 -34.12
C VAL A 115 81.03 -14.96 -34.51
N GLU A 116 81.90 -14.81 -33.53
CA GLU A 116 83.28 -14.38 -33.72
C GLU A 116 84.17 -15.58 -34.03
N VAL A 117 84.81 -15.56 -35.19
CA VAL A 117 85.82 -16.55 -35.59
C VAL A 117 87.18 -16.07 -35.09
N ARG A 118 87.89 -16.95 -34.39
CA ARG A 118 89.19 -16.67 -33.80
C ARG A 118 90.28 -17.51 -34.45
N ASP A 119 91.52 -17.05 -34.37
CA ASP A 119 92.71 -17.83 -34.74
C ASP A 119 93.07 -18.87 -33.66
N ASP A 120 94.08 -19.70 -33.94
CA ASP A 120 94.59 -20.72 -33.01
C ASP A 120 95.16 -20.15 -31.71
N ARG A 121 95.37 -18.83 -31.64
CA ARG A 121 95.85 -18.09 -30.46
C ARG A 121 94.71 -17.36 -29.72
N GLY A 122 93.47 -17.54 -30.16
CA GLY A 122 92.27 -16.96 -29.57
C GLY A 122 91.99 -15.49 -29.93
N ALA A 123 92.74 -14.91 -30.87
CA ALA A 123 92.53 -13.55 -31.35
C ALA A 123 91.41 -13.49 -32.41
N PRO A 124 90.54 -12.46 -32.38
CA PRO A 124 89.42 -12.35 -33.30
C PRO A 124 89.89 -12.06 -34.73
N LEU A 125 89.46 -12.88 -35.70
CA LEU A 125 89.76 -12.72 -37.12
C LEU A 125 88.62 -12.06 -37.90
N LEU A 126 87.38 -12.55 -37.71
CA LEU A 126 86.19 -12.01 -38.35
C LEU A 126 84.94 -12.33 -37.53
N VAL A 127 83.89 -11.54 -37.68
CA VAL A 127 82.54 -11.82 -37.18
C VAL A 127 81.69 -12.29 -38.34
N ARG A 128 81.11 -13.48 -38.23
CA ARG A 128 80.09 -13.98 -39.16
C ARG A 128 78.73 -13.67 -38.62
N ALA A 129 77.89 -13.05 -39.41
CA ALA A 129 76.56 -12.64 -39.00
C ALA A 129 75.49 -13.13 -39.98
N THR A 130 74.37 -13.56 -39.41
CA THR A 130 73.15 -13.88 -40.11
C THR A 130 72.04 -12.96 -39.61
N VAL A 131 71.34 -12.33 -40.54
CA VAL A 131 70.29 -11.35 -40.33
C VAL A 131 69.00 -11.94 -40.87
N PHE A 132 67.95 -11.97 -40.04
CA PHE A 132 66.61 -12.40 -40.43
C PHE A 132 65.65 -11.22 -40.40
N GLU A 133 64.80 -11.09 -41.42
CA GLU A 133 63.71 -10.11 -41.40
C GLU A 133 62.71 -10.46 -40.29
N ALA A 134 62.38 -9.48 -39.45
CA ALA A 134 61.49 -9.65 -38.29
C ALA A 134 60.21 -8.80 -38.38
N THR A 135 59.88 -8.28 -39.57
CA THR A 135 58.74 -7.37 -39.81
C THR A 135 57.41 -7.95 -39.34
N SER A 136 57.11 -9.20 -39.69
CA SER A 136 55.86 -9.88 -39.27
C SER A 136 55.81 -10.15 -37.77
N ARG A 137 56.95 -10.49 -37.15
CA ARG A 137 57.06 -10.77 -35.71
C ARG A 137 56.77 -9.52 -34.88
N ARG A 138 57.41 -8.38 -35.19
CA ARG A 138 57.15 -7.12 -34.48
C ARG A 138 55.71 -6.62 -34.66
N ARG A 139 55.10 -6.83 -35.82
CA ARG A 139 53.68 -6.49 -36.05
C ARG A 139 52.77 -7.34 -35.16
N TYR A 140 53.03 -8.64 -35.06
CA TYR A 140 52.27 -9.55 -34.19
C TYR A 140 52.42 -9.18 -32.71
N GLU A 141 53.64 -8.93 -32.23
CA GLU A 141 53.89 -8.53 -30.83
C GLU A 141 53.16 -7.23 -30.46
N ARG A 142 53.17 -6.22 -31.35
CA ARG A 142 52.42 -4.97 -31.12
C ARG A 142 50.91 -5.19 -31.13
N ALA A 143 50.39 -5.99 -32.05
CA ALA A 143 48.97 -6.31 -32.12
C ALA A 143 48.50 -7.10 -30.87
N LEU A 144 49.31 -8.04 -30.39
CA LEU A 144 49.04 -8.82 -29.19
C LEU A 144 48.99 -7.93 -27.94
N LEU A 145 49.97 -7.03 -27.77
CA LEU A 145 49.99 -6.09 -26.65
C LEU A 145 48.79 -5.12 -26.69
N ALA A 146 48.40 -4.64 -27.87
CA ALA A 146 47.21 -3.82 -28.03
C ALA A 146 45.92 -4.60 -27.67
N ALA A 147 45.80 -5.85 -28.13
CA ALA A 147 44.68 -6.73 -27.80
C ALA A 147 44.60 -7.05 -26.31
N GLN A 148 45.72 -7.34 -25.65
CA GLN A 148 45.78 -7.59 -24.20
C GLN A 148 45.36 -6.35 -23.39
N ARG A 149 45.81 -5.15 -23.79
CA ARG A 149 45.41 -3.90 -23.13
C ARG A 149 43.91 -3.64 -23.29
N ALA A 150 43.38 -3.79 -24.50
CA ALA A 150 41.95 -3.64 -24.76
C ALA A 150 41.10 -4.65 -23.98
N ALA A 151 41.56 -5.90 -23.88
CA ALA A 151 40.91 -6.94 -23.08
C ALA A 151 40.88 -6.59 -21.58
N ALA A 152 42.02 -6.18 -21.00
CA ALA A 152 42.11 -5.80 -19.60
C ALA A 152 41.23 -4.58 -19.26
N GLU A 153 41.13 -3.61 -20.17
CA GLU A 153 40.25 -2.46 -20.02
C GLU A 153 38.76 -2.82 -20.15
N SER A 154 38.42 -3.75 -21.03
CA SER A 154 37.06 -4.31 -21.12
C SER A 154 36.69 -5.09 -19.87
N GLU A 155 37.60 -5.89 -19.32
CA GLU A 155 37.40 -6.65 -18.07
C GLU A 155 37.20 -5.72 -16.88
N ARG A 156 38.01 -4.66 -16.75
CA ARG A 156 37.86 -3.65 -15.71
C ARG A 156 36.49 -2.99 -15.76
N ARG A 157 36.02 -2.58 -16.95
CA ARG A 157 34.70 -1.96 -17.13
C ARG A 157 33.56 -2.91 -16.79
N ALA A 158 33.67 -4.17 -17.21
CA ALA A 158 32.70 -5.21 -16.86
C ALA A 158 32.63 -5.43 -15.35
N HIS A 159 33.78 -5.46 -14.67
CA HIS A 159 33.85 -5.57 -13.22
C HIS A 159 33.22 -4.37 -12.51
N THR A 160 33.50 -3.15 -12.95
CA THR A 160 32.87 -1.93 -12.41
C THR A 160 31.35 -1.98 -12.55
N LEU A 161 30.83 -2.34 -13.74
CA LEU A 161 29.39 -2.49 -13.95
C LEU A 161 28.78 -3.57 -13.05
N GLN A 162 29.45 -4.71 -12.90
CA GLN A 162 29.00 -5.78 -12.02
C GLN A 162 28.91 -5.32 -10.56
N GLN A 163 29.89 -4.56 -10.07
CA GLN A 163 29.87 -3.98 -8.73
C GLN A 163 28.73 -2.97 -8.56
N VAL A 164 28.54 -2.07 -9.53
CA VAL A 164 27.44 -1.10 -9.53
C VAL A 164 26.10 -1.83 -9.45
N VAL A 165 25.84 -2.79 -10.34
CA VAL A 165 24.58 -3.56 -10.35
C VAL A 165 24.37 -4.31 -9.04
N SER A 166 25.42 -4.91 -8.47
CA SER A 166 25.34 -5.62 -7.19
C SER A 166 24.98 -4.69 -6.03
N GLU A 167 25.63 -3.54 -5.91
CA GLU A 167 25.36 -2.58 -4.82
C GLU A 167 23.99 -1.92 -4.98
N LEU A 168 23.61 -1.55 -6.21
CA LEU A 168 22.28 -1.03 -6.53
C LEU A 168 21.18 -2.03 -6.19
N SER A 169 21.41 -3.33 -6.40
CA SER A 169 20.43 -4.36 -6.06
C SER A 169 20.13 -4.40 -4.56
N ALA A 170 21.14 -4.14 -3.72
CA ALA A 170 21.04 -4.09 -2.27
C ALA A 170 20.50 -2.77 -1.72
N ALA A 171 20.50 -1.70 -2.52
CA ALA A 171 19.97 -0.40 -2.14
C ALA A 171 18.46 -0.46 -1.85
N SER A 172 18.05 0.13 -0.74
CA SER A 172 16.67 0.11 -0.23
C SER A 172 15.98 1.48 -0.27
N SER A 173 16.75 2.55 -0.43
CA SER A 173 16.28 3.92 -0.51
C SER A 173 16.88 4.65 -1.72
N ALA A 174 16.24 5.74 -2.16
CA ALA A 174 16.78 6.59 -3.23
C ALA A 174 18.15 7.18 -2.86
N ARG A 175 18.36 7.43 -1.56
CA ARG A 175 19.64 7.89 -1.01
C ARG A 175 20.73 6.83 -1.12
N ASP A 176 20.43 5.57 -0.81
CA ASP A 176 21.37 4.45 -0.96
C ASP A 176 21.84 4.33 -2.42
N VAL A 177 20.88 4.43 -3.36
CA VAL A 177 21.19 4.42 -4.79
C VAL A 177 22.09 5.61 -5.16
N ALA A 178 21.77 6.81 -4.67
CA ALA A 178 22.53 8.01 -4.94
C ALA A 178 23.98 7.91 -4.45
N GLU A 179 24.19 7.44 -3.22
CA GLU A 179 25.52 7.28 -2.62
C GLU A 179 26.37 6.25 -3.38
N VAL A 180 25.77 5.12 -3.79
CA VAL A 180 26.44 4.11 -4.62
C VAL A 180 26.87 4.69 -5.96
N ILE A 181 25.97 5.36 -6.68
CA ILE A 181 26.22 5.86 -8.04
C ILE A 181 27.26 6.97 -8.04
N VAL A 182 27.18 7.91 -7.09
CA VAL A 182 28.14 9.01 -6.96
C VAL A 182 29.54 8.46 -6.73
N ARG A 183 29.71 7.57 -5.75
CA ARG A 183 31.01 6.96 -5.41
C ARG A 183 31.58 6.13 -6.56
N ARG A 184 30.79 5.21 -7.12
CA ARG A 184 31.26 4.28 -8.15
C ARG A 184 31.55 4.95 -9.48
N SER A 185 30.74 5.92 -9.88
CA SER A 185 30.99 6.68 -11.11
C SER A 185 32.25 7.54 -10.98
N ARG A 186 32.49 8.13 -9.80
CA ARG A 186 33.71 8.89 -9.52
C ARG A 186 34.96 8.01 -9.63
N GLU A 187 34.96 6.85 -8.97
CA GLU A 187 36.07 5.88 -9.01
C GLU A 187 36.31 5.33 -10.42
N ALA A 188 35.24 5.08 -11.19
CA ALA A 188 35.33 4.46 -12.51
C ALA A 188 36.12 5.27 -13.54
N VAL A 189 35.99 6.59 -13.51
CA VAL A 189 36.63 7.51 -14.49
C VAL A 189 37.71 8.38 -13.85
N GLY A 190 38.03 8.17 -12.56
CA GLY A 190 39.01 8.96 -11.83
C GLY A 190 38.60 10.44 -11.68
N ALA A 191 37.30 10.71 -11.51
CA ALA A 191 36.81 12.07 -11.32
C ALA A 191 37.21 12.65 -9.96
N SER A 192 37.46 13.96 -9.89
CA SER A 192 37.82 14.64 -8.64
C SER A 192 36.63 14.71 -7.67
N GLY A 193 35.41 14.85 -8.22
CA GLY A 193 34.15 14.79 -7.48
C GLY A 193 32.97 14.36 -8.36
N ALA A 194 31.86 13.99 -7.74
CA ALA A 194 30.61 13.63 -8.38
C ALA A 194 29.41 14.00 -7.50
N ALA A 195 28.25 14.20 -8.11
CA ALA A 195 27.00 14.47 -7.40
C ALA A 195 25.78 14.07 -8.23
N LEU A 196 24.71 13.66 -7.55
CA LEU A 196 23.45 13.23 -8.16
C LEU A 196 22.34 14.20 -7.78
N TRP A 197 21.68 14.74 -8.80
CA TRP A 197 20.48 15.53 -8.68
C TRP A 197 19.28 14.77 -9.23
N LEU A 198 18.18 14.75 -8.50
CA LEU A 198 16.92 14.14 -8.94
C LEU A 198 15.84 15.20 -9.10
N ALA A 199 14.93 14.98 -10.04
CA ALA A 199 13.73 15.79 -10.20
C ALA A 199 12.88 15.71 -8.92
N ALA A 200 12.56 16.87 -8.34
CA ALA A 200 11.60 16.94 -7.25
C ALA A 200 10.27 16.31 -7.67
N GLU A 201 9.69 15.47 -6.81
CA GLU A 201 8.38 14.87 -7.08
C GLU A 201 7.36 15.99 -7.32
N ARG A 202 6.66 15.94 -8.46
CA ARG A 202 5.56 16.85 -8.76
C ARG A 202 4.56 16.80 -7.61
N ARG A 203 4.59 17.79 -6.72
CA ARG A 203 3.41 18.16 -5.94
C ARG A 203 2.35 18.52 -6.97
N ALA A 204 1.32 17.68 -7.07
CA ALA A 204 0.24 17.84 -8.02
C ALA A 204 -0.50 19.17 -7.78
N ASN A 205 0.04 20.26 -8.32
CA ASN A 205 -0.69 21.51 -8.49
C ASN A 205 -0.83 21.71 -9.99
N ARG A 206 -2.07 21.60 -10.48
CA ARG A 206 -2.41 21.86 -11.88
C ARG A 206 -2.06 23.31 -12.21
N ARG A 207 -1.43 23.50 -13.38
CA ARG A 207 -1.16 24.74 -14.11
C ARG A 207 0.20 25.41 -13.85
N ASP A 208 1.28 24.72 -14.21
CA ASP A 208 2.40 25.41 -14.85
C ASP A 208 2.99 24.53 -15.96
N GLU A 209 2.98 25.07 -17.18
CA GLU A 209 3.50 24.47 -18.42
C GLU A 209 5.01 24.73 -18.61
N ALA A 210 5.76 25.00 -17.54
CA ALA A 210 7.22 25.12 -17.60
C ALA A 210 7.89 23.72 -17.55
N SER A 211 8.81 23.46 -18.49
CA SER A 211 9.09 22.12 -19.03
C SER A 211 10.08 21.22 -18.29
N VAL A 212 10.58 21.53 -17.09
CA VAL A 212 11.41 20.59 -16.29
C VAL A 212 11.20 20.87 -14.79
N PRO A 213 10.88 19.87 -13.94
CA PRO A 213 10.78 20.05 -12.49
C PRO A 213 12.11 20.48 -11.87
N PRO A 214 12.11 21.25 -10.77
CA PRO A 214 13.34 21.64 -10.08
C PRO A 214 14.11 20.40 -9.63
N LEU A 215 15.43 20.44 -9.81
CA LEU A 215 16.33 19.36 -9.43
C LEU A 215 16.82 19.57 -8.00
N GLU A 216 16.75 18.53 -7.17
CA GLU A 216 17.21 18.50 -5.78
C GLU A 216 18.47 17.65 -5.66
N LEU A 217 19.48 18.15 -4.94
CA LEU A 217 20.70 17.40 -4.66
C LEU A 217 20.40 16.27 -3.66
N VAL A 218 20.71 15.03 -4.03
CA VAL A 218 20.46 13.85 -3.18
C VAL A 218 21.75 13.34 -2.53
N ALA A 219 22.85 13.33 -3.27
CA ALA A 219 24.17 12.93 -2.78
C ALA A 219 25.29 13.63 -3.55
N SER A 220 26.42 13.87 -2.87
CA SER A 220 27.66 14.38 -3.45
C SER A 220 28.89 13.77 -2.78
N ASP A 221 29.99 13.68 -3.52
CA ASP A 221 31.28 13.21 -3.04
C ASP A 221 32.41 13.97 -3.76
N GLY A 222 33.37 14.50 -3.01
CA GLY A 222 34.56 15.17 -3.56
C GLY A 222 34.34 16.53 -4.25
N ILE A 223 33.12 17.11 -4.22
CA ILE A 223 32.85 18.44 -4.78
C ILE A 223 33.07 19.53 -3.72
N PRO A 224 33.87 20.59 -3.99
CA PRO A 224 34.04 21.72 -3.08
C PRO A 224 32.73 22.47 -2.81
N ALA A 225 32.51 22.92 -1.57
CA ALA A 225 31.25 23.55 -1.15
C ALA A 225 30.85 24.77 -2.01
N GLY A 226 31.80 25.67 -2.32
CA GLY A 226 31.52 26.84 -3.16
C GLY A 226 31.13 26.48 -4.60
N LEU A 227 31.65 25.37 -5.12
CA LEU A 227 31.24 24.84 -6.43
C LEU A 227 29.86 24.19 -6.37
N LEU A 228 29.57 23.46 -5.29
CA LEU A 228 28.26 22.84 -5.06
C LEU A 228 27.14 23.88 -4.94
N GLU A 229 27.35 24.95 -4.17
CA GLU A 229 26.41 26.08 -4.06
C GLU A 229 26.17 26.76 -5.42
N ALA A 230 27.23 26.95 -6.22
CA ALA A 230 27.11 27.50 -7.56
C ALA A 230 26.35 26.56 -8.51
N MET A 231 26.51 25.24 -8.37
CA MET A 231 25.76 24.23 -9.13
C MET A 231 24.28 24.20 -8.73
N GLU A 232 23.95 24.30 -7.43
CA GLU A 232 22.56 24.39 -6.95
C GLU A 232 21.87 25.66 -7.45
N ALA A 233 22.57 26.81 -7.40
CA ALA A 233 22.06 28.06 -7.95
C ALA A 233 21.83 27.98 -9.48
N ALA A 234 22.70 27.27 -10.20
CA ALA A 234 22.53 27.01 -11.64
C ALA A 234 21.37 26.03 -11.93
N ALA A 235 21.17 25.01 -11.08
CA ALA A 235 20.10 24.02 -11.21
C ALA A 235 18.71 24.63 -10.96
N LEU A 236 18.60 25.63 -10.09
CA LEU A 236 17.38 26.43 -9.84
C LEU A 236 16.96 27.29 -11.05
N GLY A 237 17.86 27.53 -12.02
CA GLY A 237 17.65 28.39 -13.20
C GLY A 237 17.09 27.71 -14.47
N GLY A 238 16.95 26.38 -14.47
CA GLY A 238 16.20 25.65 -15.51
C GLY A 238 17.03 24.94 -16.61
N ALA A 239 16.74 23.65 -16.76
CA ALA A 239 16.73 22.79 -17.96
C ALA A 239 17.95 22.67 -18.90
N GLU A 240 18.89 23.61 -18.99
CA GLU A 240 19.93 23.54 -20.05
C GLU A 240 21.11 22.60 -19.73
N LEU A 241 21.37 22.30 -18.46
CA LEU A 241 22.44 21.38 -18.07
C LEU A 241 22.00 19.91 -18.20
N VAL A 242 20.68 19.66 -18.18
CA VAL A 242 20.06 18.33 -18.32
C VAL A 242 19.25 18.32 -19.62
N ARG A 243 19.95 18.46 -20.75
CA ARG A 243 19.33 18.29 -22.08
C ARG A 243 19.11 16.81 -22.39
N ASP A 244 18.07 16.54 -23.16
CA ASP A 244 17.85 15.26 -23.81
C ASP A 244 19.06 14.92 -24.70
N GLY A 245 19.68 13.76 -24.48
CA GLY A 245 20.76 13.26 -25.35
C GLY A 245 22.06 12.91 -24.64
N GLY A 246 22.11 11.70 -24.06
CA GLY A 246 23.34 10.98 -23.73
C GLY A 246 24.32 11.71 -22.79
N VAL A 247 25.47 11.06 -22.59
CA VAL A 247 26.56 11.64 -21.79
C VAL A 247 27.22 12.76 -22.57
N HIS A 248 27.35 13.94 -21.97
CA HIS A 248 27.99 15.09 -22.61
C HIS A 248 28.92 15.82 -21.65
N THR A 249 29.94 16.48 -22.23
CA THR A 249 30.96 17.22 -21.50
C THR A 249 30.76 18.72 -21.69
N VAL A 250 30.74 19.47 -20.59
CA VAL A 250 30.60 20.93 -20.57
C VAL A 250 31.96 21.53 -20.16
N PRO A 251 32.75 22.05 -21.12
CA PRO A 251 34.07 22.61 -20.82
C PRO A 251 33.99 23.99 -20.16
N ARG A 252 34.97 24.31 -19.31
CA ARG A 252 35.18 25.64 -18.72
C ARG A 252 35.61 26.61 -19.82
N GLY A 253 34.65 27.31 -20.40
CA GLY A 253 34.91 28.22 -21.53
C GLY A 253 33.85 29.30 -21.70
N ALA A 254 33.96 30.06 -22.80
CA ALA A 254 33.07 31.18 -23.10
C ALA A 254 31.58 30.78 -23.17
N GLY A 255 31.29 29.54 -23.58
CA GLY A 255 29.93 29.00 -23.62
C GLY A 255 29.31 28.84 -22.23
N LEU A 256 30.01 28.18 -21.29
CA LEU A 256 29.55 28.03 -19.91
C LEU A 256 29.41 29.40 -19.23
N ARG A 257 30.38 30.29 -19.41
CA ARG A 257 30.39 31.63 -18.80
C ARG A 257 29.24 32.52 -19.30
N ALA A 258 28.76 32.31 -20.53
CA ALA A 258 27.63 33.05 -21.09
C ALA A 258 26.29 32.65 -20.45
N VAL A 259 26.13 31.38 -20.05
CA VAL A 259 24.89 30.84 -19.48
C VAL A 259 24.91 30.86 -17.95
N TRP A 260 26.02 30.43 -17.34
CA TRP A 260 26.21 30.34 -15.89
C TRP A 260 27.55 30.95 -15.47
N PRO A 261 27.65 32.29 -15.38
CA PRO A 261 28.90 32.98 -15.03
C PRO A 261 29.41 32.59 -13.63
N GLY A 262 28.52 32.49 -12.63
CA GLY A 262 28.89 32.08 -11.27
C GLY A 262 29.45 30.65 -11.19
N LEU A 263 28.89 29.72 -11.97
CA LEU A 263 29.40 28.35 -12.07
C LEU A 263 30.78 28.32 -12.77
N ALA A 264 30.97 29.12 -13.82
CA ALA A 264 32.25 29.21 -14.51
C ALA A 264 33.37 29.80 -13.63
N ASP A 265 33.05 30.74 -12.75
CA ASP A 265 33.99 31.31 -11.79
C ASP A 265 34.32 30.31 -10.67
N ALA A 266 33.32 29.63 -10.10
CA ALA A 266 33.53 28.58 -9.10
C ALA A 266 34.36 27.40 -9.66
N MET A 267 34.16 27.02 -10.92
CA MET A 267 35.00 26.01 -11.59
C MET A 267 36.45 26.48 -11.77
N ALA A 268 36.67 27.77 -12.02
CA ALA A 268 38.02 28.32 -12.14
C ALA A 268 38.75 28.33 -10.79
N GLU A 269 38.05 28.71 -9.72
CA GLU A 269 38.57 28.67 -8.34
C GLU A 269 38.88 27.24 -7.88
N ALA A 270 38.05 26.27 -8.27
CA ALA A 270 38.24 24.86 -7.96
C ALA A 270 39.22 24.13 -8.90
N GLU A 271 39.87 24.84 -9.83
CA GLU A 271 40.80 24.28 -10.84
C GLU A 271 40.20 23.13 -11.68
N GLN A 272 38.90 23.22 -12.01
CA GLN A 272 38.20 22.21 -12.82
C GLN A 272 38.10 22.63 -14.29
N GLU A 273 38.42 21.73 -15.22
CA GLU A 273 38.43 22.02 -16.66
C GLU A 273 37.09 21.70 -17.35
N ALA A 274 36.35 20.70 -16.85
CA ALA A 274 35.08 20.30 -17.44
C ALA A 274 34.15 19.61 -16.44
N LEU A 275 32.85 19.69 -16.71
CA LEU A 275 31.81 18.89 -16.08
C LEU A 275 31.36 17.81 -17.06
N VAL A 276 31.17 16.58 -16.59
CA VAL A 276 30.49 15.53 -17.36
C VAL A 276 29.10 15.37 -16.80
N VAL A 277 28.09 15.49 -17.65
CA VAL A 277 26.69 15.28 -17.29
C VAL A 277 26.23 13.95 -17.85
N VAL A 278 25.73 13.11 -16.96
CA VAL A 278 25.21 11.78 -17.25
C VAL A 278 23.71 11.79 -16.93
N PRO A 279 22.83 11.58 -17.91
CA PRO A 279 21.40 11.51 -17.66
C PRO A 279 21.06 10.25 -16.86
N VAL A 280 20.13 10.38 -15.91
CA VAL A 280 19.63 9.29 -15.07
C VAL A 280 18.19 8.99 -15.47
N ASP A 281 18.06 8.01 -16.34
CA ASP A 281 16.81 7.71 -17.04
C ASP A 281 16.31 6.30 -16.72
N ALA A 282 14.99 6.17 -16.52
CA ALA A 282 14.27 4.92 -16.42
C ALA A 282 13.31 4.80 -17.61
N ASP A 283 13.66 3.95 -18.59
CA ASP A 283 12.95 3.79 -19.86
C ASP A 283 12.75 5.11 -20.61
N THR A 284 11.56 5.71 -20.55
CA THR A 284 11.21 6.99 -21.19
C THR A 284 11.13 8.16 -20.21
N ARG A 285 11.43 7.94 -18.93
CA ARG A 285 11.36 8.95 -17.86
C ARG A 285 12.75 9.40 -17.43
N HIS A 286 12.98 10.70 -17.53
CA HIS A 286 14.18 11.35 -17.02
C HIS A 286 13.98 11.64 -15.54
N LEU A 287 14.76 10.98 -14.69
CA LEU A 287 14.65 11.11 -13.24
C LEU A 287 15.63 12.13 -12.67
N GLY A 288 16.71 12.45 -13.39
CA GLY A 288 17.72 13.40 -12.93
C GLY A 288 19.01 13.37 -13.73
N ALA A 289 20.08 13.88 -13.12
CA ALA A 289 21.41 13.90 -13.72
C ALA A 289 22.50 13.65 -12.67
N LEU A 290 23.47 12.81 -13.04
CA LEU A 290 24.73 12.65 -12.34
C LEU A 290 25.76 13.57 -13.00
N VAL A 291 26.40 14.42 -12.21
CA VAL A 291 27.47 15.32 -12.68
C VAL A 291 28.79 14.87 -12.09
N LEU A 292 29.83 14.77 -12.92
CA LEU A 292 31.20 14.46 -12.52
C LEU A 292 32.15 15.61 -12.87
N LEU A 293 33.17 15.80 -12.02
CA LEU A 293 34.24 16.78 -12.21
C LEU A 293 35.49 16.08 -12.76
N LEU A 294 35.93 16.47 -13.97
CA LEU A 294 37.18 15.97 -14.53
C LEU A 294 38.32 16.95 -14.20
N GLY A 295 39.28 16.50 -13.38
CA GLY A 295 40.47 17.26 -13.02
C GLY A 295 41.60 17.12 -14.04
N VAL A 296 42.62 17.99 -13.91
CA VAL A 296 43.91 17.81 -14.58
C VAL A 296 44.49 16.47 -14.12
N THR A 297 44.84 15.59 -15.06
CA THR A 297 45.55 14.34 -14.78
C THR A 297 46.84 14.63 -14.02
N GLY A 298 46.78 14.56 -12.69
CA GLY A 298 47.90 14.69 -11.78
C GLY A 298 48.50 13.33 -11.48
N ASP A 299 49.77 13.18 -11.83
CA ASP A 299 50.72 12.20 -11.29
C ASP A 299 50.53 10.71 -11.66
N SER A 300 50.40 10.42 -12.96
CA SER A 300 50.94 9.17 -13.47
C SER A 300 52.35 9.45 -13.98
N GLY A 301 53.38 8.86 -13.36
CA GLY A 301 54.80 9.01 -13.71
C GLY A 301 55.19 8.41 -15.08
N LEU A 302 54.30 8.49 -16.07
CA LEU A 302 54.49 8.05 -17.44
C LEU A 302 54.24 9.24 -18.35
N ILE A 303 55.16 9.46 -19.29
CA ILE A 303 55.05 10.50 -20.33
C ILE A 303 53.75 10.26 -21.11
N ASP A 304 52.75 11.10 -20.85
CA ASP A 304 51.49 11.11 -21.56
C ASP A 304 51.71 11.64 -22.99
N LEU A 305 51.55 10.76 -23.99
CA LEU A 305 51.69 11.08 -25.41
C LEU A 305 50.39 11.66 -26.01
N THR A 306 49.40 12.02 -25.18
CA THR A 306 48.17 12.63 -25.67
C THR A 306 48.44 14.05 -26.19
N PRO A 307 48.05 14.39 -27.44
CA PRO A 307 48.24 15.72 -28.00
C PRO A 307 47.66 16.82 -27.07
N PRO A 308 48.31 17.99 -26.95
CA PRO A 308 48.00 19.03 -25.97
C PRO A 308 46.61 19.72 -26.11
N GLY A 309 45.72 19.22 -26.97
CA GLY A 309 44.34 19.70 -27.13
C GLY A 309 43.24 18.76 -26.61
N ASN A 310 43.60 17.56 -26.10
CA ASN A 310 42.63 16.56 -25.64
C ASN A 310 42.54 16.42 -24.10
N ARG A 311 43.19 17.34 -23.36
CA ARG A 311 43.13 17.37 -21.89
C ARG A 311 41.73 17.84 -21.47
N GLY A 312 40.98 16.98 -20.76
CA GLY A 312 39.63 17.29 -20.26
C GLY A 312 38.46 16.73 -21.08
N SER A 313 38.71 15.82 -22.03
CA SER A 313 37.65 15.12 -22.80
C SER A 313 37.49 13.67 -22.33
N LEU A 314 36.26 13.24 -22.13
CA LEU A 314 35.92 11.86 -21.78
C LEU A 314 36.14 10.92 -22.97
N VAL A 315 36.83 9.79 -22.77
CA VAL A 315 36.98 8.78 -23.81
C VAL A 315 35.62 8.14 -24.10
N GLN A 316 35.32 7.84 -25.37
CA GLN A 316 34.03 7.24 -25.77
C GLN A 316 33.67 5.99 -24.95
N ALA A 317 34.67 5.17 -24.62
CA ALA A 317 34.54 3.99 -23.77
C ALA A 317 33.99 4.30 -22.36
N ASP A 318 34.41 5.41 -21.77
CA ASP A 318 33.97 5.85 -20.44
C ASP A 318 32.61 6.56 -20.52
N ALA A 319 32.33 7.26 -21.62
CA ALA A 319 31.02 7.81 -21.90
C ALA A 319 29.95 6.70 -22.00
N ASP A 320 30.25 5.61 -22.70
CA ASP A 320 29.36 4.46 -22.84
C ASP A 320 29.14 3.73 -21.49
N LEU A 321 30.20 3.64 -20.67
CA LEU A 321 30.13 3.11 -19.31
C LEU A 321 29.21 3.98 -18.44
N LEU A 322 29.46 5.28 -18.38
CA LEU A 322 28.66 6.22 -17.58
C LEU A 322 27.20 6.27 -18.06
N ALA A 323 26.95 6.21 -19.37
CA ALA A 323 25.59 6.12 -19.90
C ALA A 323 24.87 4.86 -19.40
N THR A 324 25.60 3.74 -19.30
CA THR A 324 25.06 2.49 -18.75
C THR A 324 24.80 2.61 -17.25
N VAL A 325 25.72 3.22 -16.50
CA VAL A 325 25.54 3.49 -15.07
C VAL A 325 24.34 4.41 -14.82
N GLY A 326 24.16 5.47 -15.61
CA GLY A 326 23.00 6.36 -15.54
C GLY A 326 21.66 5.63 -15.76
N ARG A 327 21.60 4.72 -16.73
CA ARG A 327 20.42 3.84 -16.93
C ARG A 327 20.20 2.88 -15.77
N GLN A 328 21.25 2.25 -15.24
CA GLN A 328 21.13 1.35 -14.08
C GLN A 328 20.67 2.11 -12.82
N ALA A 329 21.17 3.33 -12.61
CA ALA A 329 20.73 4.23 -11.56
C ALA A 329 19.24 4.54 -11.71
N GLY A 330 18.80 4.93 -12.91
CA GLY A 330 17.39 5.24 -13.17
C GLY A 330 16.47 4.05 -12.88
N GLN A 331 16.82 2.86 -13.36
CA GLN A 331 16.07 1.62 -13.07
C GLN A 331 16.03 1.29 -11.57
N ALA A 332 17.15 1.48 -10.85
CA ALA A 332 17.21 1.24 -9.41
C ALA A 332 16.35 2.24 -8.62
N LEU A 333 16.36 3.53 -9.00
CA LEU A 333 15.52 4.57 -8.40
C LEU A 333 14.04 4.30 -8.62
N GLU A 334 13.64 3.93 -9.85
CA GLU A 334 12.23 3.60 -10.14
C GLU A 334 11.78 2.34 -9.38
N ARG A 335 12.66 1.33 -9.25
CA ARG A 335 12.38 0.15 -8.42
C ARG A 335 12.13 0.51 -6.96
N VAL A 336 13.00 1.35 -6.37
CA VAL A 336 12.84 1.81 -4.98
C VAL A 336 11.54 2.59 -4.82
N ARG A 337 11.27 3.54 -5.72
CA ARG A 337 10.04 4.32 -5.72
C ARG A 337 8.79 3.43 -5.79
N LEU A 338 8.73 2.49 -6.72
CA LEU A 338 7.61 1.57 -6.86
C LEU A 338 7.45 0.68 -5.62
N PHE A 339 8.55 0.24 -5.02
CA PHE A 339 8.52 -0.51 -3.77
C PHE A 339 7.94 0.33 -2.61
N GLU A 340 8.37 1.59 -2.46
CA GLU A 340 7.80 2.51 -1.47
C GLU A 340 6.32 2.80 -1.70
N GLU A 341 5.92 3.07 -2.95
CA GLU A 341 4.50 3.28 -3.32
C GLU A 341 3.66 2.04 -2.99
N THR A 342 4.17 0.84 -3.31
CA THR A 342 3.51 -0.43 -3.02
C THR A 342 3.42 -0.67 -1.51
N ALA A 343 4.49 -0.40 -0.76
CA ALA A 343 4.51 -0.53 0.69
C ALA A 343 3.50 0.42 1.36
N ARG A 344 3.46 1.70 0.94
CA ARG A 344 2.47 2.69 1.41
C ARG A 344 1.04 2.26 1.05
N ALA A 345 0.80 1.74 -0.16
CA ALA A 345 -0.51 1.23 -0.56
C ALA A 345 -0.95 0.01 0.26
N ALA A 346 -0.03 -0.91 0.54
CA ALA A 346 -0.27 -2.07 1.38
C ALA A 346 -0.59 -1.67 2.83
N GLU A 347 0.14 -0.70 3.39
CA GLU A 347 -0.11 -0.17 4.74
C GLU A 347 -1.49 0.48 4.85
N ARG A 348 -1.87 1.31 3.87
CA ARG A 348 -3.22 1.92 3.78
C ARG A 348 -4.32 0.86 3.70
N SER A 349 -4.11 -0.16 2.87
CA SER A 349 -5.09 -1.25 2.70
C SER A 349 -5.24 -2.08 3.98
N ALA A 350 -4.14 -2.38 4.66
CA ALA A 350 -4.15 -3.09 5.93
C ALA A 350 -4.91 -2.30 7.01
N PHE A 351 -4.66 -1.00 7.12
CA PHE A 351 -5.40 -0.12 8.03
C PHE A 351 -6.91 -0.13 7.79
N LEU A 352 -7.35 0.03 6.54
CA LEU A 352 -8.78 0.03 6.21
C LEU A 352 -9.43 -1.34 6.45
N LEU A 353 -8.69 -2.43 6.25
CA LEU A 353 -9.19 -3.78 6.57
C LEU A 353 -9.34 -3.98 8.08
N ASP A 354 -8.38 -3.51 8.88
CA ASP A 354 -8.46 -3.57 10.34
C ASP A 354 -9.63 -2.73 10.87
N ALA A 355 -9.84 -1.53 10.30
CA ALA A 355 -11.01 -0.71 10.61
C ALA A 355 -12.32 -1.43 10.26
N ALA A 356 -12.41 -2.05 9.09
CA ALA A 356 -13.59 -2.81 8.67
C ALA A 356 -13.87 -4.02 9.60
N ARG A 357 -12.84 -4.74 10.03
CA ARG A 357 -12.97 -5.86 10.99
C ARG A 357 -13.46 -5.39 12.35
N LEU A 358 -12.92 -4.27 12.83
CA LEU A 358 -13.30 -3.64 14.10
C LEU A 358 -14.78 -3.24 14.08
N MET A 359 -15.23 -2.59 13.00
CA MET A 359 -16.63 -2.23 12.82
C MET A 359 -17.56 -3.44 12.71
N ALA A 360 -17.12 -4.53 12.09
CA ALA A 360 -17.93 -5.74 11.97
C ALA A 360 -18.10 -6.51 13.30
N ALA A 361 -17.15 -6.39 14.22
CA ALA A 361 -17.18 -7.07 15.52
C ALA A 361 -17.89 -6.29 16.62
N ALA A 362 -18.06 -4.98 16.46
CA ALA A 362 -18.65 -4.13 17.49
C ALA A 362 -20.18 -4.22 17.51
N GLY A 363 -20.76 -4.31 18.70
CA GLY A 363 -22.21 -4.36 18.90
C GLY A 363 -22.86 -2.98 19.02
N ASP A 364 -22.06 -1.95 19.32
CA ASP A 364 -22.53 -0.59 19.60
C ASP A 364 -21.73 0.49 18.85
N VAL A 365 -22.41 1.58 18.49
CA VAL A 365 -21.84 2.70 17.71
C VAL A 365 -20.82 3.50 18.52
N VAL A 366 -21.04 3.69 19.82
CA VAL A 366 -20.11 4.44 20.68
C VAL A 366 -18.82 3.64 20.84
N GLU A 367 -18.94 2.36 21.21
CA GLU A 367 -17.78 1.46 21.30
C GLU A 367 -17.00 1.38 19.97
N THR A 368 -17.71 1.33 18.84
CA THR A 368 -17.08 1.35 17.51
C THR A 368 -16.28 2.63 17.29
N ALA A 369 -16.85 3.79 17.60
CA ALA A 369 -16.20 5.09 17.42
C ALA A 369 -14.93 5.21 18.28
N GLU A 370 -14.97 4.77 19.54
CA GLU A 370 -13.82 4.79 20.43
C GLU A 370 -12.66 3.96 19.90
N ARG A 371 -12.94 2.70 19.55
CA ARG A 371 -11.94 1.78 19.03
C ARG A 371 -11.39 2.24 17.68
N LEU A 372 -12.22 2.85 16.82
CA LEU A 372 -11.76 3.46 15.56
C LEU A 372 -10.87 4.67 15.79
N ALA A 373 -11.19 5.54 16.75
CA ALA A 373 -10.34 6.67 17.11
C ALA A 373 -8.97 6.19 17.61
N GLU A 374 -8.93 5.12 18.43
CA GLU A 374 -7.69 4.49 18.88
C GLU A 374 -6.87 3.89 17.73
N LEU A 375 -7.53 3.29 16.74
CA LEU A 375 -6.86 2.74 15.55
C LEU A 375 -6.34 3.85 14.61
N ALA A 376 -7.09 4.94 14.46
CA ALA A 376 -6.77 6.03 13.55
C ALA A 376 -5.55 6.85 14.00
N VAL A 377 -5.37 7.06 15.30
CA VAL A 377 -4.31 7.92 15.83
C VAL A 377 -2.88 7.48 15.45
N PRO A 378 -2.44 6.23 15.67
CA PRO A 378 -1.08 5.83 15.33
C PRO A 378 -0.80 5.85 13.82
N ARG A 379 -1.84 5.85 12.96
CA ARG A 379 -1.71 5.67 11.50
C ARG A 379 -2.00 6.92 10.69
N LEU A 380 -2.96 7.74 11.11
CA LEU A 380 -3.46 8.87 10.33
C LEU A 380 -3.14 10.22 10.96
N GLY A 381 -3.13 10.38 12.29
CA GLY A 381 -2.82 11.68 12.90
C GLY A 381 -2.74 11.63 14.42
N ASP A 382 -2.19 12.63 15.07
CA ASP A 382 -1.90 12.59 16.52
C ASP A 382 -3.16 12.73 17.40
N LEU A 383 -4.25 13.26 16.84
CA LEU A 383 -5.55 13.39 17.49
C LEU A 383 -6.66 12.97 16.51
N CYS A 384 -7.56 12.11 16.96
CA CYS A 384 -8.78 11.74 16.26
C CYS A 384 -10.00 12.08 17.13
N VAL A 385 -10.95 12.80 16.55
CA VAL A 385 -12.22 13.17 17.18
C VAL A 385 -13.34 12.73 16.25
N ILE A 386 -14.32 12.01 16.78
CA ILE A 386 -15.50 11.57 16.02
C ILE A 386 -16.71 12.21 16.68
N ASP A 387 -17.37 13.09 15.92
CA ASP A 387 -18.63 13.73 16.31
C ASP A 387 -19.78 13.10 15.50
N LEU A 388 -20.84 12.64 16.16
CA LEU A 388 -22.03 12.05 15.54
C LEU A 388 -23.26 12.92 15.73
N ALA A 389 -24.03 13.10 14.66
CA ALA A 389 -25.31 13.78 14.67
C ALA A 389 -26.42 12.81 15.09
N THR A 390 -27.11 13.15 16.18
CA THR A 390 -28.27 12.43 16.71
C THR A 390 -29.52 13.31 16.66
N GLU A 391 -30.69 12.76 16.98
CA GLU A 391 -31.93 13.54 17.12
C GLU A 391 -31.85 14.63 18.20
N HIS A 392 -31.03 14.42 19.23
CA HIS A 392 -30.85 15.34 20.36
C HIS A 392 -29.74 16.37 20.13
N GLY A 393 -29.08 16.34 18.97
CA GLY A 393 -27.97 17.21 18.63
C GLY A 393 -26.68 16.46 18.35
N LEU A 394 -25.57 17.19 18.33
CA LEU A 394 -24.25 16.60 18.14
C LEU A 394 -23.79 15.93 19.43
N THR A 395 -23.19 14.76 19.30
CA THR A 395 -22.55 14.01 20.38
C THR A 395 -21.12 13.69 19.98
N ARG A 396 -20.21 13.53 20.94
CA ARG A 396 -18.82 13.17 20.70
C ARG A 396 -18.55 11.82 21.36
N PRO A 397 -18.86 10.70 20.69
CA PRO A 397 -18.62 9.38 21.24
C PRO A 397 -17.13 9.02 21.38
N ALA A 398 -16.23 9.74 20.69
CA ALA A 398 -14.81 9.46 20.79
C ALA A 398 -13.93 10.69 20.56
N ALA A 399 -12.95 10.86 21.43
CA ALA A 399 -11.79 11.71 21.20
C ALA A 399 -10.53 10.99 21.75
N ARG A 400 -9.47 10.87 20.95
CA ARG A 400 -8.24 10.14 21.31
C ARG A 400 -7.00 10.84 20.79
N HIS A 401 -5.95 10.90 21.61
CA HIS A 401 -4.64 11.44 21.24
C HIS A 401 -3.55 10.39 21.46
N GLY A 402 -2.51 10.38 20.61
CA GLY A 402 -1.46 9.36 20.60
C GLY A 402 -0.53 9.44 21.80
N ASP A 403 -0.23 10.66 22.24
CA ASP A 403 0.49 10.94 23.49
C ASP A 403 -0.42 10.78 24.73
N PRO A 404 -0.17 9.80 25.62
CA PRO A 404 -0.95 9.61 26.85
C PRO A 404 -0.92 10.82 27.80
N ALA A 405 0.13 11.65 27.75
CA ALA A 405 0.25 12.84 28.59
C ALA A 405 -0.79 13.92 28.23
N ARG A 406 -1.31 13.91 26.99
CA ARG A 406 -2.33 14.84 26.51
C ARG A 406 -3.76 14.36 26.75
N ARG A 407 -3.96 13.18 27.34
CA ARG A 407 -5.30 12.58 27.56
C ARG A 407 -6.25 13.51 28.32
N ALA A 408 -5.78 14.21 29.35
CA ALA A 408 -6.61 15.13 30.13
C ALA A 408 -7.19 16.27 29.27
N LEU A 409 -6.40 16.79 28.32
CA LEU A 409 -6.84 17.84 27.38
C LEU A 409 -7.91 17.32 26.41
N VAL A 410 -7.75 16.07 25.97
CA VAL A 410 -8.71 15.42 25.07
C VAL A 410 -10.03 15.14 25.77
N THR A 411 -9.98 14.67 27.03
CA THR A 411 -11.18 14.49 27.85
C THR A 411 -11.91 15.82 28.06
N GLU A 412 -11.17 16.92 28.25
CA GLU A 412 -11.78 18.25 28.34
C GLU A 412 -12.46 18.68 27.02
N LEU A 413 -11.84 18.39 25.86
CA LEU A 413 -12.48 18.58 24.55
C LEU A 413 -13.75 17.73 24.42
N GLU A 414 -13.72 16.49 24.89
CA GLU A 414 -14.83 15.54 24.84
C GLU A 414 -16.05 16.05 25.61
N GLU A 415 -15.85 16.55 26.82
CA GLU A 415 -16.93 16.96 27.73
C GLU A 415 -17.47 18.37 27.49
N ARG A 416 -16.63 19.32 27.06
CA ARG A 416 -16.96 20.76 27.16
C ARG A 416 -17.01 21.52 25.85
N HIS A 417 -16.38 21.01 24.79
CA HIS A 417 -16.14 21.78 23.57
C HIS A 417 -16.68 21.08 22.32
N LEU A 418 -17.98 20.75 22.32
CA LEU A 418 -18.67 20.31 21.12
C LEU A 418 -18.92 21.48 20.15
N PRO A 419 -18.64 21.32 18.85
CA PRO A 419 -18.89 22.35 17.87
C PRO A 419 -20.39 22.55 17.66
N GLN A 420 -20.84 23.81 17.74
CA GLN A 420 -22.23 24.17 17.47
C GLN A 420 -22.49 24.18 15.96
N ARG A 421 -23.72 23.85 15.54
CA ARG A 421 -24.12 23.99 14.13
C ARG A 421 -24.01 25.45 13.69
N GLY A 422 -23.37 25.68 12.54
CA GLY A 422 -23.14 27.03 12.01
C GLY A 422 -21.96 27.79 12.63
N ALA A 423 -21.24 27.19 13.59
CA ALA A 423 -19.99 27.75 14.09
C ALA A 423 -18.92 27.80 12.99
N PRO A 424 -17.94 28.72 13.06
CA PRO A 424 -16.83 28.79 12.10
C PRO A 424 -15.87 27.58 12.15
N HIS A 425 -16.09 26.64 13.07
CA HIS A 425 -15.25 25.47 13.25
C HIS A 425 -15.24 24.57 11.99
N PRO A 426 -14.06 24.08 11.54
CA PRO A 426 -13.95 23.29 10.31
C PRO A 426 -14.80 22.02 10.28
N SER A 427 -15.00 21.37 11.42
CA SER A 427 -15.84 20.18 11.51
C SER A 427 -17.32 20.51 11.25
N ALA A 428 -17.83 21.63 11.78
CA ALA A 428 -19.19 22.11 11.50
C ALA A 428 -19.35 22.49 10.02
N LYS A 429 -18.34 23.12 9.42
CA LYS A 429 -18.31 23.44 7.99
C LYS A 429 -18.33 22.18 7.11
N ALA A 430 -17.52 21.17 7.44
CA ALA A 430 -17.50 19.90 6.71
C ALA A 430 -18.86 19.20 6.74
N MET A 431 -19.53 19.19 7.90
CA MET A 431 -20.89 18.65 8.04
C MET A 431 -21.92 19.44 7.23
N GLN A 432 -21.85 20.78 7.24
CA GLN A 432 -22.77 21.64 6.50
C GLN A 432 -22.61 21.52 4.98
N GLU A 433 -21.37 21.47 4.51
CA GLU A 433 -21.06 21.42 3.08
C GLU A 433 -21.08 20.00 2.51
N GLY A 434 -21.05 18.96 3.36
CA GLY A 434 -21.01 17.56 2.94
C GLY A 434 -19.73 17.18 2.21
N ARG A 435 -18.64 17.94 2.38
CA ARG A 435 -17.33 17.69 1.78
C ARG A 435 -16.19 17.87 2.77
N THR A 436 -15.06 17.24 2.48
CA THR A 436 -13.84 17.34 3.29
C THR A 436 -13.35 18.78 3.37
N VAL A 437 -12.97 19.19 4.58
CA VAL A 437 -12.33 20.49 4.86
C VAL A 437 -10.92 20.22 5.38
N TRP A 438 -9.91 20.65 4.63
CA TRP A 438 -8.50 20.45 4.97
C TRP A 438 -7.81 21.80 5.24
N ILE A 439 -7.31 21.93 6.47
CA ILE A 439 -6.52 23.07 6.95
C ILE A 439 -5.05 22.68 6.93
N ARG A 440 -4.31 23.21 5.96
CA ARG A 440 -2.89 22.87 5.72
C ARG A 440 -1.94 23.48 6.74
N GLU A 441 -2.33 24.61 7.32
CA GLU A 441 -1.54 25.34 8.30
C GLU A 441 -2.46 25.93 9.36
N ILE A 442 -2.17 25.62 10.62
CA ILE A 442 -2.88 26.13 11.79
C ILE A 442 -2.06 27.29 12.37
N THR A 443 -2.60 28.51 12.26
CA THR A 443 -2.00 29.71 12.86
C THR A 443 -2.69 30.05 14.17
N ASP A 444 -2.01 30.75 15.07
CA ASP A 444 -2.58 31.18 16.35
C ASP A 444 -3.81 32.09 16.18
N ARG A 445 -3.77 32.97 15.17
CA ARG A 445 -4.92 33.80 14.77
C ARG A 445 -6.10 32.94 14.35
N TRP A 446 -5.85 31.96 13.49
CA TRP A 446 -6.90 31.07 13.00
C TRP A 446 -7.51 30.24 14.14
N LEU A 447 -6.70 29.75 15.08
CA LEU A 447 -7.19 29.06 16.28
C LEU A 447 -8.16 29.96 17.07
N ALA A 448 -7.80 31.22 17.31
CA ALA A 448 -8.65 32.16 18.04
C ALA A 448 -10.00 32.44 17.33
N GLU A 449 -10.05 32.33 16.00
CA GLU A 449 -11.28 32.50 15.20
C GLU A 449 -12.20 31.28 15.26
N VAL A 450 -11.66 30.06 15.43
CA VAL A 450 -12.45 28.80 15.37
C VAL A 450 -12.80 28.20 16.74
N THR A 451 -12.10 28.60 17.80
CA THR A 451 -12.36 28.12 19.16
C THR A 451 -13.54 28.85 19.82
N ALA A 452 -14.31 28.15 20.64
CA ALA A 452 -15.55 28.64 21.22
C ALA A 452 -15.36 29.66 22.36
N ASP A 453 -14.28 29.52 23.13
CA ASP A 453 -14.01 30.31 24.33
C ASP A 453 -12.49 30.33 24.65
N PRO A 454 -12.03 31.18 25.59
CA PRO A 454 -10.60 31.27 25.93
C PRO A 454 -9.98 29.97 26.45
N ARG A 455 -10.76 29.10 27.11
CA ARG A 455 -10.26 27.82 27.63
C ARG A 455 -10.07 26.82 26.50
N HIS A 456 -11.00 26.77 25.54
CA HIS A 456 -10.84 25.99 24.31
C HIS A 456 -9.59 26.42 23.54
N LEU A 457 -9.32 27.73 23.43
CA LEU A 457 -8.11 28.24 22.79
C LEU A 457 -6.82 27.80 23.50
N GLU A 458 -6.79 27.83 24.83
CA GLU A 458 -5.64 27.36 25.61
C GLU A 458 -5.38 25.86 25.41
N VAL A 459 -6.44 25.04 25.42
CA VAL A 459 -6.37 23.60 25.13
C VAL A 459 -5.81 23.37 23.73
N ALA A 460 -6.36 24.05 22.71
CA ALA A 460 -5.91 23.93 21.32
C ALA A 460 -4.44 24.34 21.12
N ARG A 461 -3.99 25.40 21.80
CA ARG A 461 -2.57 25.82 21.81
C ARG A 461 -1.65 24.77 22.43
N THR A 462 -2.09 24.16 23.54
CA THR A 462 -1.29 23.16 24.26
C THR A 462 -1.14 21.85 23.47
N LEU A 463 -2.10 21.54 22.60
CA LEU A 463 -2.02 20.40 21.68
C LEU A 463 -0.99 20.61 20.55
N ASP A 464 -0.57 21.85 20.28
CA ASP A 464 0.45 22.23 19.28
C ASP A 464 0.21 21.62 17.88
N LEU A 465 -1.04 21.72 17.43
CA LEU A 465 -1.49 21.18 16.14
C LEU A 465 -1.00 22.04 14.97
N VAL A 466 -0.58 21.40 13.87
CA VAL A 466 -0.07 22.08 12.66
C VAL A 466 -0.99 21.95 11.45
N SER A 467 -1.79 20.88 11.37
CA SER A 467 -2.74 20.66 10.28
C SER A 467 -3.96 19.87 10.78
N MET A 468 -5.11 20.06 10.13
CA MET A 468 -6.38 19.45 10.50
C MET A 468 -7.16 19.04 9.24
N VAL A 469 -7.76 17.85 9.27
CA VAL A 469 -8.62 17.32 8.22
C VAL A 469 -9.95 16.94 8.85
N CYS A 470 -11.04 17.55 8.40
CA CYS A 470 -12.40 17.23 8.82
C CYS A 470 -13.13 16.55 7.66
N VAL A 471 -13.48 15.29 7.84
CA VAL A 471 -14.14 14.46 6.83
C VAL A 471 -15.58 14.18 7.29
N PRO A 472 -16.60 14.64 6.56
CA PRO A 472 -17.99 14.42 6.97
C PRO A 472 -18.38 12.95 6.78
N LEU A 473 -19.16 12.45 7.73
CA LEU A 473 -19.84 11.17 7.60
C LEU A 473 -21.16 11.41 6.88
N VAL A 474 -21.29 10.91 5.65
CA VAL A 474 -22.46 11.17 4.79
C VAL A 474 -23.04 9.86 4.28
N ALA A 475 -24.33 9.67 4.46
CA ALA A 475 -25.08 8.57 3.85
C ALA A 475 -26.42 9.10 3.33
N GLY A 476 -26.86 8.69 2.14
CA GLY A 476 -28.17 9.09 1.59
C GLY A 476 -28.41 10.60 1.51
N GLY A 477 -27.35 11.42 1.34
CA GLY A 477 -27.43 12.88 1.29
C GLY A 477 -27.57 13.59 2.65
N ARG A 478 -27.58 12.85 3.77
CA ARG A 478 -27.60 13.40 5.13
C ARG A 478 -26.22 13.29 5.79
N SER A 479 -25.82 14.33 6.53
CA SER A 479 -24.62 14.30 7.37
C SER A 479 -24.92 13.60 8.69
N LEU A 480 -24.27 12.47 8.92
CA LEU A 480 -24.36 11.64 10.12
C LEU A 480 -23.40 12.08 11.22
N GLY A 481 -22.42 12.92 10.88
CA GLY A 481 -21.31 13.26 11.76
C GLY A 481 -20.09 13.73 10.99
N VAL A 482 -18.94 13.74 11.65
CA VAL A 482 -17.65 14.13 11.11
C VAL A 482 -16.52 13.45 11.87
N ILE A 483 -15.50 13.00 11.13
CA ILE A 483 -14.22 12.58 11.68
C ILE A 483 -13.25 13.75 11.52
N THR A 484 -12.67 14.20 12.62
CA THR A 484 -11.64 15.24 12.66
C THR A 484 -10.32 14.61 13.05
N LEU A 485 -9.35 14.68 12.12
CA LEU A 485 -7.97 14.25 12.32
C LEU A 485 -7.09 15.49 12.42
N CYS A 486 -6.20 15.53 13.42
CA CYS A 486 -5.22 16.58 13.56
C CYS A 486 -3.81 15.99 13.63
N SER A 487 -2.83 16.71 13.08
CA SER A 487 -1.40 16.39 13.22
C SER A 487 -0.72 17.45 14.07
N ASP A 488 0.24 17.03 14.88
CA ASP A 488 1.10 17.91 15.67
C ASP A 488 2.47 18.14 15.00
N ARG A 489 3.30 19.01 15.61
CA ARG A 489 4.63 19.34 15.06
C ARG A 489 5.58 18.15 14.91
N ARG A 490 5.40 17.06 15.64
CA ARG A 490 6.29 15.89 15.59
C ARG A 490 6.05 15.09 14.30
N ARG A 491 4.78 14.99 13.87
CA ARG A 491 4.38 14.30 12.63
C ARG A 491 4.55 15.17 11.39
N GLY A 492 4.26 16.46 11.51
CA GLY A 492 4.17 17.38 10.37
C GLY A 492 2.81 17.34 9.66
N PRO A 493 2.60 18.18 8.63
CA PRO A 493 1.29 18.36 8.00
C PRO A 493 0.84 17.12 7.20
N PHE A 494 -0.48 16.95 7.07
CA PHE A 494 -1.06 15.88 6.25
C PHE A 494 -0.67 15.99 4.77
N THR A 495 -0.64 14.86 4.09
CA THR A 495 -0.48 14.75 2.64
C THR A 495 -1.84 14.49 1.96
N PRO A 496 -1.95 14.68 0.63
CA PRO A 496 -3.17 14.30 -0.11
C PRO A 496 -3.53 12.81 0.04
N ALA A 497 -2.52 11.93 0.18
CA ALA A 497 -2.73 10.51 0.38
C ALA A 497 -3.33 10.20 1.77
N ASP A 498 -2.97 10.95 2.80
CA ASP A 498 -3.58 10.81 4.13
C ASP A 498 -5.07 11.21 4.12
N VAL A 499 -5.39 12.30 3.40
CA VAL A 499 -6.77 12.78 3.24
C VAL A 499 -7.63 11.74 2.51
N GLU A 500 -7.12 11.13 1.45
CA GLU A 500 -7.81 10.07 0.70
C GLU A 500 -8.14 8.87 1.60
N VAL A 501 -7.22 8.44 2.47
CA VAL A 501 -7.46 7.35 3.42
C VAL A 501 -8.50 7.73 4.46
N ALA A 502 -8.45 8.97 4.96
CA ALA A 502 -9.44 9.48 5.90
C ALA A 502 -10.85 9.54 5.27
N GLU A 503 -10.96 9.90 3.99
CA GLU A 503 -12.20 9.86 3.21
C GLU A 503 -12.74 8.44 3.04
N GLN A 504 -11.86 7.47 2.74
CA GLN A 504 -12.24 6.06 2.64
C GLN A 504 -12.71 5.49 3.99
N LEU A 505 -12.03 5.83 5.08
CA LEU A 505 -12.44 5.46 6.43
C LEU A 505 -13.81 6.06 6.76
N ALA A 506 -13.99 7.36 6.53
CA ALA A 506 -15.26 8.06 6.78
C ALA A 506 -16.42 7.46 5.98
N LEU A 507 -16.18 7.03 4.74
CA LEU A 507 -17.19 6.33 3.94
C LEU A 507 -17.64 5.03 4.60
N GLN A 508 -16.71 4.20 5.08
CA GLN A 508 -17.05 2.95 5.77
C GLN A 508 -17.80 3.21 7.09
N VAL A 509 -17.32 4.17 7.89
CA VAL A 509 -17.97 4.58 9.14
C VAL A 509 -19.38 5.10 8.88
N SER A 510 -19.58 5.89 7.81
CA SER A 510 -20.90 6.39 7.42
C SER A 510 -21.90 5.28 7.17
N GLN A 511 -21.48 4.18 6.54
CA GLN A 511 -22.36 3.04 6.26
C GLN A 511 -22.78 2.32 7.54
N VAL A 512 -21.84 2.15 8.47
CA VAL A 512 -22.10 1.48 9.76
C VAL A 512 -23.01 2.33 10.63
N VAL A 513 -22.75 3.64 10.73
CA VAL A 513 -23.59 4.58 11.47
C VAL A 513 -24.99 4.71 10.84
N ASP A 514 -25.11 4.78 9.50
CA ASP A 514 -26.42 4.84 8.82
C ASP A 514 -27.26 3.60 9.15
N LYS A 515 -26.65 2.42 9.08
CA LYS A 515 -27.32 1.15 9.37
C LYS A 515 -27.76 1.06 10.83
N ALA A 516 -26.88 1.41 11.76
CA ALA A 516 -27.18 1.38 13.19
C ALA A 516 -28.31 2.34 13.56
N GLN A 517 -28.25 3.60 13.10
CA GLN A 517 -29.31 4.59 13.36
C GLN A 517 -30.67 4.17 12.78
N ARG A 518 -30.70 3.54 11.59
CA ARG A 518 -31.95 3.04 10.99
C ARG A 518 -32.56 1.92 11.82
N LEU A 519 -31.74 0.97 12.26
CA LEU A 519 -32.19 -0.15 13.10
C LEU A 519 -32.70 0.34 14.45
N GLU A 520 -32.02 1.30 15.06
CA GLU A 520 -32.44 1.92 16.32
C GLU A 520 -33.79 2.65 16.16
N LEU A 521 -33.95 3.43 15.09
CA LEU A 521 -35.20 4.11 14.78
C LEU A 521 -36.35 3.12 14.53
N GLU A 522 -36.11 2.05 13.79
CA GLU A 522 -37.08 0.99 13.52
C GLU A 522 -37.54 0.33 14.83
N THR A 523 -36.58 -0.07 15.67
CA THR A 523 -36.85 -0.69 16.99
C THR A 523 -37.66 0.24 17.90
N ARG A 524 -37.24 1.51 18.00
CA ARG A 524 -37.93 2.52 18.82
C ARG A 524 -39.35 2.81 18.31
N THR A 525 -39.53 2.87 16.99
CA THR A 525 -40.84 3.09 16.37
C THR A 525 -41.76 1.91 16.68
N SER A 526 -41.27 0.67 16.53
CA SER A 526 -42.00 -0.54 16.88
C SER A 526 -42.45 -0.54 18.34
N HIS A 527 -41.53 -0.34 19.29
CA HIS A 527 -41.84 -0.28 20.73
C HIS A 527 -42.83 0.84 21.08
N THR A 528 -42.70 2.01 20.46
CA THR A 528 -43.61 3.14 20.70
C THR A 528 -45.02 2.83 20.19
N LEU A 529 -45.15 2.24 19.00
CA LEU A 529 -46.45 1.83 18.45
C LEU A 529 -47.08 0.74 19.30
N GLN A 530 -46.32 -0.27 19.72
CA GLN A 530 -46.80 -1.32 20.62
C GLN A 530 -47.34 -0.73 21.93
N GLY A 531 -46.56 0.15 22.58
CA GLY A 531 -46.96 0.79 23.83
C GLY A 531 -48.25 1.62 23.73
N ILE A 532 -48.53 2.24 22.58
CA ILE A 532 -49.78 2.97 22.34
C ILE A 532 -50.97 2.02 22.14
N LEU A 533 -50.73 0.84 21.58
CA LEU A 533 -51.78 -0.13 21.26
C LEU A 533 -52.16 -0.99 22.48
N LEU A 534 -51.25 -1.22 23.42
CA LEU A 534 -51.53 -1.99 24.64
C LEU A 534 -52.56 -1.32 25.56
N PRO A 535 -53.35 -2.10 26.32
CA PRO A 535 -54.34 -1.54 27.24
C PRO A 535 -53.64 -0.82 28.40
N PRO A 536 -54.23 0.26 28.94
CA PRO A 536 -53.78 0.81 30.22
C PRO A 536 -53.97 -0.22 31.35
N PRO A 537 -53.35 0.00 32.52
CA PRO A 537 -53.60 -0.82 33.71
C PRO A 537 -55.11 -0.94 33.98
N PRO A 538 -55.61 -2.11 34.40
CA PRO A 538 -57.03 -2.32 34.65
C PRO A 538 -57.53 -1.34 35.72
N PRO A 539 -58.73 -0.76 35.56
CA PRO A 539 -59.28 0.15 36.55
C PRO A 539 -59.60 -0.60 37.86
N PRO A 540 -59.54 0.06 39.02
CA PRO A 540 -59.93 -0.57 40.29
C PRO A 540 -61.43 -0.90 40.26
N VAL A 541 -61.79 -2.16 40.53
CA VAL A 541 -63.18 -2.61 40.64
C VAL A 541 -63.47 -3.09 42.06
N PRO A 542 -64.47 -2.52 42.76
CA PRO A 542 -64.89 -3.01 44.07
C PRO A 542 -65.24 -4.50 44.06
N GLY A 543 -64.73 -5.24 45.05
CA GLY A 543 -64.94 -6.70 45.17
C GLY A 543 -64.03 -7.55 44.26
N LEU A 544 -63.13 -6.95 43.48
CA LEU A 544 -62.13 -7.66 42.68
C LEU A 544 -60.72 -7.12 42.93
N ALA A 545 -59.73 -7.99 42.81
CA ALA A 545 -58.35 -7.60 42.60
C ALA A 545 -57.89 -8.14 41.25
N ALA A 546 -57.26 -7.29 40.44
CA ALA A 546 -56.82 -7.64 39.10
C ALA A 546 -55.32 -7.35 38.99
N ALA A 547 -54.58 -8.28 38.41
CA ALA A 547 -53.19 -8.09 38.03
C ALA A 547 -53.02 -8.44 36.55
N VAL A 548 -52.16 -7.68 35.88
CA VAL A 548 -51.82 -7.89 34.48
C VAL A 548 -50.32 -7.96 34.35
N ARG A 549 -49.84 -8.85 33.47
CA ARG A 549 -48.48 -8.82 32.95
C ARG A 549 -48.54 -8.93 31.43
N TYR A 550 -47.79 -8.06 30.76
CA TYR A 550 -47.56 -8.15 29.33
C TYR A 550 -46.06 -8.23 29.09
N LEU A 551 -45.58 -9.33 28.53
CA LEU A 551 -44.17 -9.52 28.21
C LEU A 551 -44.00 -9.59 26.70
N PRO A 552 -43.21 -8.69 26.09
CA PRO A 552 -42.96 -8.79 24.67
C PRO A 552 -42.04 -9.97 24.33
N ALA A 553 -42.13 -10.44 23.09
CA ALA A 553 -41.26 -11.45 22.50
C ALA A 553 -39.77 -11.05 22.63
N SER A 554 -38.88 -12.04 22.74
CA SER A 554 -37.46 -11.78 23.07
C SER A 554 -36.58 -11.47 21.85
N ARG A 555 -37.11 -11.58 20.61
CA ARG A 555 -36.34 -11.39 19.37
C ARG A 555 -37.13 -10.60 18.34
N GLY A 556 -36.52 -9.55 17.81
CA GLY A 556 -37.03 -8.80 16.65
C GLY A 556 -37.67 -7.46 17.02
N ALA A 557 -37.92 -6.65 15.99
CA ALA A 557 -38.73 -5.43 16.06
C ALA A 557 -40.22 -5.73 15.84
N ASP A 558 -40.63 -6.96 16.14
CA ASP A 558 -41.98 -7.48 15.94
C ASP A 558 -42.95 -6.84 16.93
N VAL A 559 -44.19 -6.61 16.51
CA VAL A 559 -45.24 -5.96 17.32
C VAL A 559 -46.35 -6.97 17.58
N GLY A 560 -46.66 -7.17 18.86
CA GLY A 560 -47.63 -8.20 19.28
C GLY A 560 -49.08 -8.00 18.90
N GLY A 561 -49.73 -9.12 18.57
CA GLY A 561 -51.18 -9.27 18.41
C GLY A 561 -51.96 -9.51 19.71
N ASP A 562 -51.26 -9.94 20.76
CA ASP A 562 -51.80 -10.24 22.08
C ASP A 562 -52.50 -9.07 22.75
N PHE A 563 -53.65 -9.33 23.38
CA PHE A 563 -54.36 -8.34 24.17
C PHE A 563 -55.14 -8.92 25.34
N TYR A 564 -55.45 -8.03 26.27
CA TYR A 564 -56.42 -8.22 27.33
C TYR A 564 -57.32 -6.98 27.44
N ASP A 565 -58.46 -7.09 28.11
CA ASP A 565 -59.27 -5.94 28.49
C ASP A 565 -60.06 -6.21 29.78
N VAL A 566 -60.23 -5.16 30.59
CA VAL A 566 -61.03 -5.19 31.82
C VAL A 566 -61.91 -3.94 31.82
N VAL A 567 -63.21 -4.15 31.63
CA VAL A 567 -64.17 -3.06 31.38
C VAL A 567 -65.29 -3.13 32.42
N PRO A 568 -65.32 -2.21 33.40
CA PRO A 568 -66.47 -2.07 34.29
C PRO A 568 -67.72 -1.68 33.50
N LEU A 569 -68.80 -2.43 33.67
CA LEU A 569 -70.08 -2.20 33.01
C LEU A 569 -71.04 -1.43 33.91
N SER A 570 -72.04 -0.79 33.30
CA SER A 570 -73.18 -0.23 34.03
C SER A 570 -73.95 -1.37 34.74
N GLY A 571 -74.28 -1.18 36.02
CA GLY A 571 -74.96 -2.21 36.82
C GLY A 571 -74.03 -3.16 37.60
N GLY A 572 -72.74 -2.82 37.73
CA GLY A 572 -71.82 -3.46 38.69
C GLY A 572 -71.09 -4.70 38.17
N GLN A 573 -71.40 -5.17 36.96
CA GLN A 573 -70.69 -6.27 36.29
C GLN A 573 -69.38 -5.78 35.66
N VAL A 574 -68.49 -6.72 35.33
CA VAL A 574 -67.22 -6.46 34.64
C VAL A 574 -67.12 -7.37 33.42
N ALA A 575 -66.83 -6.79 32.26
CA ALA A 575 -66.46 -7.53 31.07
C ALA A 575 -64.94 -7.71 31.00
N LEU A 576 -64.52 -8.91 30.64
CA LEU A 576 -63.14 -9.32 30.49
C LEU A 576 -62.91 -9.82 29.07
N ALA A 577 -61.74 -9.55 28.52
CA ALA A 577 -61.30 -10.15 27.28
C ALA A 577 -59.83 -10.53 27.37
N ALA A 578 -59.45 -11.60 26.67
CA ALA A 578 -58.07 -11.93 26.34
C ALA A 578 -58.06 -12.58 24.96
N GLY A 579 -57.01 -12.36 24.18
CA GLY A 579 -56.95 -12.90 22.82
C GLY A 579 -55.63 -12.60 22.14
N ASP A 580 -55.47 -13.22 20.98
CA ASP A 580 -54.32 -13.04 20.10
C ASP A 580 -54.77 -12.87 18.64
N VAL A 581 -54.10 -11.97 17.92
CA VAL A 581 -54.29 -11.75 16.49
C VAL A 581 -53.17 -12.42 15.73
N VAL A 582 -53.52 -13.27 14.76
CA VAL A 582 -52.54 -14.02 13.96
C VAL A 582 -51.51 -13.10 13.30
N GLY A 583 -50.25 -13.29 13.70
CA GLY A 583 -49.08 -12.58 13.18
C GLY A 583 -48.47 -11.63 14.20
N HIS A 584 -47.21 -11.27 13.99
CA HIS A 584 -46.41 -10.48 14.95
C HIS A 584 -45.92 -9.15 14.33
N ASP A 585 -46.77 -8.52 13.50
CA ASP A 585 -46.46 -7.28 12.79
C ASP A 585 -47.38 -6.11 13.21
N ILE A 586 -47.07 -4.90 12.75
CA ILE A 586 -47.87 -3.68 13.00
C ILE A 586 -49.34 -3.87 12.57
N THR A 587 -49.62 -4.72 11.56
CA THR A 587 -50.98 -5.00 11.12
C THR A 587 -51.75 -5.81 12.17
N ALA A 588 -51.13 -6.83 12.76
CA ALA A 588 -51.73 -7.62 13.84
C ALA A 588 -52.08 -6.73 15.04
N ALA A 589 -51.15 -5.88 15.47
CA ALA A 589 -51.36 -4.93 16.56
C ALA A 589 -52.46 -3.88 16.24
N ALA A 590 -52.57 -3.45 14.98
CA ALA A 590 -53.65 -2.55 14.55
C ALA A 590 -55.02 -3.25 14.57
N VAL A 591 -55.10 -4.51 14.13
CA VAL A 591 -56.33 -5.34 14.22
C VAL A 591 -56.72 -5.54 15.69
N MET A 592 -55.76 -5.80 16.57
CA MET A 592 -55.97 -5.91 18.01
C MET A 592 -56.60 -4.64 18.60
N GLY A 593 -56.05 -3.46 18.29
CA GLY A 593 -56.58 -2.18 18.77
C GLY A 593 -58.00 -1.89 18.26
N GLN A 594 -58.30 -2.26 17.01
CA GLN A 594 -59.64 -2.16 16.44
C GLN A 594 -60.62 -3.15 17.09
N LEU A 595 -60.21 -4.41 17.28
CA LEU A 595 -61.01 -5.44 17.93
C LEU A 595 -61.42 -5.00 19.35
N ARG A 596 -60.47 -4.48 20.14
CA ARG A 596 -60.76 -3.95 21.48
C ARG A 596 -61.73 -2.78 21.44
N SER A 597 -61.54 -1.85 20.51
CA SER A 597 -62.42 -0.68 20.35
C SER A 597 -63.84 -1.07 19.98
N VAL A 598 -64.00 -2.01 19.05
CA VAL A 598 -65.31 -2.54 18.64
C VAL A 598 -65.93 -3.34 19.78
N HIS A 599 -65.18 -4.20 20.45
CA HIS A 599 -65.66 -4.94 21.63
C HIS A 599 -66.24 -3.98 22.67
N ARG A 600 -65.50 -2.93 23.06
CA ARG A 600 -65.99 -1.92 24.00
C ARG A 600 -67.26 -1.21 23.53
N ALA A 601 -67.39 -0.91 22.24
CA ALA A 601 -68.59 -0.32 21.68
C ALA A 601 -69.80 -1.27 21.75
N LEU A 602 -69.59 -2.58 21.59
CA LEU A 602 -70.63 -3.60 21.67
C LEU A 602 -71.11 -3.86 23.11
N LEU A 603 -70.37 -3.45 24.14
CA LEU A 603 -70.73 -3.67 25.54
C LEU A 603 -71.84 -2.75 26.06
N GLY A 604 -72.28 -1.75 25.28
CA GLY A 604 -73.25 -0.74 25.71
C GLY A 604 -74.60 -1.29 26.19
N ASP A 605 -75.09 -2.37 25.57
CA ASP A 605 -76.34 -3.06 25.96
C ASP A 605 -76.11 -4.28 26.87
N ARG A 606 -74.87 -4.51 27.32
CA ARG A 606 -74.44 -5.63 28.18
C ARG A 606 -74.83 -6.99 27.60
N PRO A 607 -74.44 -7.28 26.34
CA PRO A 607 -74.74 -8.55 25.72
C PRO A 607 -74.00 -9.69 26.45
N PRO A 608 -74.53 -10.92 26.39
CA PRO A 608 -73.82 -12.08 26.92
C PRO A 608 -72.60 -12.40 26.02
N PRO A 609 -71.52 -13.04 26.54
CA PRO A 609 -70.27 -13.26 25.80
C PRO A 609 -70.43 -13.94 24.43
N SER A 610 -71.34 -14.90 24.29
CA SER A 610 -71.64 -15.57 23.01
C SER A 610 -72.14 -14.59 21.95
N ALA A 611 -73.03 -13.68 22.34
CA ALA A 611 -73.58 -12.67 21.44
C ALA A 611 -72.53 -11.64 21.02
N VAL A 612 -71.52 -11.36 21.86
CA VAL A 612 -70.36 -10.53 21.48
C VAL A 612 -69.58 -11.19 20.35
N ILE A 613 -69.29 -12.50 20.47
CA ILE A 613 -68.60 -13.27 19.43
C ILE A 613 -69.40 -13.25 18.14
N ASP A 614 -70.71 -13.53 18.19
CA ASP A 614 -71.57 -13.54 17.00
C ASP A 614 -71.61 -12.17 16.31
N ARG A 615 -71.73 -11.08 17.09
CA ARG A 615 -71.69 -9.71 16.57
C ARG A 615 -70.35 -9.40 15.94
N LEU A 616 -69.23 -9.73 16.60
CA LEU A 616 -67.87 -9.53 16.06
C LEU A 616 -67.64 -10.30 14.77
N GLN A 617 -68.10 -11.55 14.70
CA GLN A 617 -68.00 -12.36 13.48
C GLN A 617 -68.83 -11.78 12.33
N ALA A 618 -70.02 -11.26 12.61
CA ALA A 618 -70.88 -10.64 11.61
C ALA A 618 -70.29 -9.34 11.04
N VAL A 619 -69.62 -8.53 11.89
CA VAL A 619 -69.01 -7.27 11.46
C VAL A 619 -67.58 -7.43 10.93
N TRP A 620 -66.93 -8.58 11.11
CA TRP A 620 -65.53 -8.80 10.70
C TRP A 620 -65.24 -8.42 9.23
N PRO A 621 -66.05 -8.85 8.24
CA PRO A 621 -65.82 -8.47 6.85
C PRO A 621 -66.07 -6.97 6.59
N LEU A 622 -66.97 -6.35 7.35
CA LEU A 622 -67.28 -4.92 7.23
C LEU A 622 -66.15 -4.04 7.76
N LEU A 623 -65.43 -4.52 8.78
CA LEU A 623 -64.26 -3.84 9.32
C LEU A 623 -63.04 -3.92 8.39
N GLY A 624 -63.06 -4.80 7.39
CA GLY A 624 -61.95 -4.97 6.45
C GLY A 624 -60.66 -5.48 7.11
N LEU A 625 -60.79 -6.21 8.23
CA LEU A 625 -59.64 -6.71 8.99
C LEU A 625 -58.96 -7.86 8.23
N PRO A 626 -57.66 -7.74 7.89
CA PRO A 626 -56.97 -8.69 7.01
C PRO A 626 -56.48 -9.97 7.72
N ARG A 627 -56.64 -10.06 9.05
CA ARG A 627 -56.14 -11.14 9.89
C ARG A 627 -57.29 -11.84 10.62
N MET A 628 -57.00 -13.04 11.12
CA MET A 628 -57.88 -13.77 12.04
C MET A 628 -57.40 -13.53 13.48
N ALA A 629 -58.28 -13.74 14.45
CA ALA A 629 -57.93 -13.61 15.87
C ALA A 629 -58.58 -14.70 16.72
N THR A 630 -57.87 -15.18 17.73
CA THR A 630 -58.47 -15.89 18.86
C THR A 630 -58.92 -14.85 19.90
N ALA A 631 -60.06 -15.06 20.53
CA ALA A 631 -60.45 -14.25 21.68
C ALA A 631 -61.37 -15.00 22.63
N LEU A 632 -61.21 -14.78 23.93
CA LEU A 632 -62.10 -15.20 24.98
C LEU A 632 -62.75 -13.97 25.60
N PHE A 633 -64.07 -14.03 25.78
CA PHE A 633 -64.85 -12.97 26.40
C PHE A 633 -65.53 -13.53 27.64
N ALA A 634 -65.49 -12.78 28.74
CA ALA A 634 -66.17 -13.14 29.97
C ALA A 634 -66.92 -11.96 30.58
N VAL A 635 -68.01 -12.25 31.30
CA VAL A 635 -68.73 -11.29 32.13
C VAL A 635 -68.80 -11.83 33.56
N LEU A 636 -68.31 -11.05 34.52
CA LEU A 636 -68.28 -11.37 35.94
C LEU A 636 -69.12 -10.36 36.72
N ASP A 637 -70.00 -10.86 37.59
CA ASP A 637 -70.65 -10.06 38.63
C ASP A 637 -69.85 -10.20 39.94
N PRO A 638 -69.16 -9.14 40.42
CA PRO A 638 -68.38 -9.19 41.66
C PRO A 638 -69.22 -9.52 42.90
N ALA A 639 -70.49 -9.10 42.92
CA ALA A 639 -71.36 -9.24 44.09
C ALA A 639 -71.81 -10.70 44.28
N THR A 640 -72.20 -11.37 43.20
CA THR A 640 -72.67 -12.77 43.24
C THR A 640 -71.56 -13.78 42.94
N GLY A 641 -70.53 -13.37 42.20
CA GLY A 641 -69.52 -14.24 41.61
C GLY A 641 -69.99 -14.87 40.29
N GLY A 642 -71.18 -14.55 39.78
CA GLY A 642 -71.68 -15.13 38.53
C GLY A 642 -70.73 -14.83 37.37
N LEU A 643 -70.19 -15.89 36.77
CA LEU A 643 -69.19 -15.83 35.72
C LEU A 643 -69.75 -16.53 34.47
N ARG A 644 -69.74 -15.80 33.35
CA ARG A 644 -70.08 -16.35 32.02
C ARG A 644 -68.91 -16.16 31.09
N VAL A 645 -68.57 -17.19 30.32
CA VAL A 645 -67.41 -17.19 29.44
C VAL A 645 -67.77 -17.80 28.09
N ALA A 646 -67.30 -17.20 27.00
CA ALA A 646 -67.35 -17.79 25.66
C ALA A 646 -66.02 -17.58 24.95
N SER A 647 -65.62 -18.55 24.12
CA SER A 647 -64.34 -18.52 23.39
C SER A 647 -64.55 -18.56 21.87
N ALA A 648 -63.82 -17.71 21.16
CA ALA A 648 -63.66 -17.70 19.71
C ALA A 648 -62.28 -18.25 19.35
N GLY A 649 -62.09 -19.56 19.55
CA GLY A 649 -60.84 -20.26 19.24
C GLY A 649 -59.68 -20.04 20.20
N HIS A 650 -59.91 -19.34 21.33
CA HIS A 650 -58.88 -19.04 22.32
C HIS A 650 -58.78 -20.11 23.41
N LEU A 651 -57.65 -20.12 24.12
CA LEU A 651 -57.33 -21.09 25.16
C LEU A 651 -58.32 -21.06 26.33
N PRO A 652 -58.58 -22.22 26.98
CA PRO A 652 -59.47 -22.29 28.13
C PRO A 652 -58.84 -21.54 29.33
N PRO A 653 -59.64 -20.76 30.08
CA PRO A 653 -59.13 -20.01 31.21
C PRO A 653 -58.87 -20.94 32.39
N LEU A 654 -57.90 -20.59 33.24
CA LEU A 654 -57.53 -21.37 34.42
C LEU A 654 -58.21 -20.80 35.67
N LEU A 655 -58.92 -21.63 36.41
CA LEU A 655 -59.48 -21.30 37.71
C LEU A 655 -58.54 -21.81 38.81
N VAL A 656 -58.05 -20.89 39.64
CA VAL A 656 -57.21 -21.20 40.80
C VAL A 656 -58.00 -20.98 42.07
N THR A 657 -58.11 -22.05 42.86
CA THR A 657 -58.67 -22.03 44.22
C THR A 657 -57.55 -22.40 45.19
N GLY A 658 -57.65 -22.01 46.47
CA GLY A 658 -56.56 -22.21 47.44
C GLY A 658 -56.16 -23.69 47.62
N GLY A 659 -55.23 -24.17 46.79
CA GLY A 659 -54.74 -25.55 46.75
C GLY A 659 -55.04 -26.35 45.46
N ALA A 660 -55.79 -25.81 44.49
CA ALA A 660 -56.09 -26.51 43.22
C ALA A 660 -56.20 -25.53 42.04
N ALA A 661 -55.80 -25.98 40.85
CA ALA A 661 -55.97 -25.25 39.60
C ALA A 661 -56.64 -26.17 38.56
N GLU A 662 -57.65 -25.67 37.84
CA GLU A 662 -58.36 -26.42 36.80
C GLU A 662 -58.69 -25.53 35.60
N LEU A 663 -58.65 -26.09 34.39
CA LEU A 663 -59.08 -25.39 33.19
C LEU A 663 -60.62 -25.45 33.10
N LEU A 664 -61.25 -24.32 32.83
CA LEU A 664 -62.70 -24.31 32.58
C LEU A 664 -63.01 -24.96 31.23
N ASP A 665 -64.01 -25.83 31.18
CA ASP A 665 -64.49 -26.51 29.96
C ASP A 665 -65.31 -25.55 29.07
N VAL A 666 -64.66 -24.48 28.62
CA VAL A 666 -65.22 -23.50 27.68
C VAL A 666 -65.02 -24.04 26.27
N ARG A 667 -66.11 -24.45 25.61
CA ARG A 667 -66.04 -24.95 24.23
C ARG A 667 -65.77 -23.80 23.26
N PRO A 668 -64.63 -23.79 22.54
CA PRO A 668 -64.33 -22.72 21.60
C PRO A 668 -65.17 -22.85 20.33
N THR A 669 -65.58 -21.70 19.79
CA THR A 669 -66.02 -21.58 18.40
C THR A 669 -64.84 -21.38 17.47
N ARG A 670 -65.11 -21.15 16.18
CA ARG A 670 -64.09 -20.73 15.21
C ARG A 670 -63.48 -19.37 15.58
N MET A 671 -62.23 -19.18 15.20
CA MET A 671 -61.52 -17.89 15.31
C MET A 671 -62.29 -16.77 14.61
N LEU A 672 -62.18 -15.57 15.15
CA LEU A 672 -62.71 -14.36 14.52
C LEU A 672 -62.08 -14.19 13.13
N GLY A 673 -62.91 -13.94 12.11
CA GLY A 673 -62.46 -13.80 10.73
C GLY A 673 -62.28 -15.08 9.94
N ALA A 674 -62.47 -16.26 10.55
CA ALA A 674 -62.52 -17.53 9.82
C ALA A 674 -63.68 -17.55 8.77
N PRO A 675 -63.75 -18.52 7.86
CA PRO A 675 -64.93 -18.78 7.05
C PRO A 675 -66.16 -19.21 7.91
N PRO A 676 -67.40 -18.85 7.54
CA PRO A 676 -68.60 -19.15 8.33
C PRO A 676 -68.78 -20.63 8.62
N ALA A 677 -69.15 -20.98 9.85
CA ALA A 677 -69.53 -22.34 10.25
C ALA A 677 -70.89 -22.32 10.97
N PRO A 678 -71.72 -23.38 10.86
CA PRO A 678 -73.09 -23.41 11.36
C PRO A 678 -73.22 -23.56 12.90
N VAL A 679 -72.13 -23.44 13.65
CA VAL A 679 -72.11 -23.68 15.11
C VAL A 679 -72.12 -22.33 15.85
N PRO A 680 -73.17 -22.02 16.64
CA PRO A 680 -73.22 -20.80 17.44
C PRO A 680 -72.26 -20.87 18.63
N ALA A 681 -71.90 -19.71 19.20
CA ALA A 681 -71.12 -19.64 20.42
C ALA A 681 -71.88 -20.21 21.62
N VAL A 682 -71.20 -21.07 22.39
CA VAL A 682 -71.71 -21.69 23.62
C VAL A 682 -71.10 -20.96 24.80
N GLU A 683 -71.92 -20.64 25.80
CA GLU A 683 -71.46 -20.06 27.05
C GLU A 683 -71.16 -21.16 28.06
N TRP A 684 -70.06 -20.99 28.77
CA TRP A 684 -69.86 -21.64 30.06
C TRP A 684 -70.41 -20.71 31.14
N ASP A 685 -71.24 -21.26 32.03
CA ASP A 685 -71.87 -20.56 33.15
C ASP A 685 -71.40 -21.18 34.47
N GLY A 686 -70.94 -20.34 35.40
CA GLY A 686 -70.51 -20.79 36.72
C GLY A 686 -70.38 -19.65 37.73
N VAL A 687 -69.68 -19.93 38.84
CA VAL A 687 -69.48 -18.98 39.94
C VAL A 687 -68.01 -18.90 40.30
N LEU A 688 -67.43 -17.70 40.25
CA LEU A 688 -66.14 -17.39 40.84
C LEU A 688 -66.33 -17.21 42.37
N ALA A 689 -65.86 -18.20 43.13
CA ALA A 689 -65.94 -18.19 44.58
C ALA A 689 -65.11 -17.03 45.17
N LEU A 690 -65.48 -16.58 46.38
CA LEU A 690 -64.66 -15.63 47.13
C LEU A 690 -63.27 -16.22 47.40
N GLY A 691 -62.23 -15.45 47.13
CA GLY A 691 -60.82 -15.87 47.27
C GLY A 691 -60.29 -16.73 46.11
N ALA A 692 -61.11 -17.07 45.12
CA ALA A 692 -60.68 -17.75 43.90
C ALA A 692 -60.23 -16.75 42.82
N THR A 693 -59.33 -17.20 41.95
CA THR A 693 -58.71 -16.39 40.89
C THR A 693 -58.94 -17.00 39.53
N LEU A 694 -59.48 -16.20 38.60
CA LEU A 694 -59.59 -16.53 37.19
C LEU A 694 -58.36 -16.00 36.46
N LEU A 695 -57.69 -16.84 35.69
CA LEU A 695 -56.52 -16.51 34.89
C LEU A 695 -56.86 -16.62 33.40
N LEU A 696 -56.69 -15.53 32.67
CA LEU A 696 -56.75 -15.46 31.21
C LEU A 696 -55.33 -15.24 30.68
N TYR A 697 -54.95 -15.97 29.65
CA TYR A 697 -53.59 -15.96 29.13
C TYR A 697 -53.57 -16.26 27.63
N THR A 698 -52.56 -15.73 26.94
CA THR A 698 -52.29 -16.05 25.53
C THR A 698 -51.37 -17.27 25.41
N ASP A 699 -51.30 -17.81 24.20
CA ASP A 699 -50.53 -19.01 23.89
C ASP A 699 -49.04 -18.85 24.14
N GLY A 700 -48.45 -17.65 24.01
CA GLY A 700 -47.04 -17.42 24.34
C GLY A 700 -46.63 -17.76 25.78
N LEU A 701 -47.59 -17.94 26.72
CA LEU A 701 -47.31 -18.46 28.07
C LEU A 701 -47.07 -19.99 28.10
N VAL A 702 -47.72 -20.73 27.21
CA VAL A 702 -47.81 -22.19 27.25
C VAL A 702 -47.22 -22.87 26.00
N GLU A 703 -47.13 -22.16 24.88
CA GLU A 703 -46.57 -22.64 23.63
C GLU A 703 -45.06 -22.39 23.60
N SER A 704 -44.31 -23.43 23.24
CA SER A 704 -42.86 -23.34 23.07
C SER A 704 -42.45 -24.16 21.86
N ARG A 705 -41.25 -23.91 21.32
CA ARG A 705 -40.73 -24.69 20.17
C ARG A 705 -40.47 -26.16 20.50
N ASP A 706 -40.33 -26.47 21.78
CA ASP A 706 -39.86 -27.77 22.27
C ASP A 706 -40.96 -28.59 22.96
N ALA A 707 -42.17 -28.04 23.12
CA ALA A 707 -43.30 -28.69 23.80
C ALA A 707 -44.62 -28.37 23.09
N ASP A 708 -45.47 -29.38 22.98
CA ASP A 708 -46.82 -29.23 22.40
C ASP A 708 -47.74 -28.47 23.37
N LEU A 709 -48.81 -27.85 22.84
CA LEU A 709 -49.74 -27.03 23.61
C LEU A 709 -50.35 -27.75 24.83
N ASP A 710 -50.67 -29.04 24.69
CA ASP A 710 -51.23 -29.85 25.79
C ASP A 710 -50.23 -30.02 26.94
N GLU A 711 -48.93 -30.16 26.64
CA GLU A 711 -47.87 -30.24 27.64
C GLU A 711 -47.69 -28.89 28.33
N GLY A 712 -47.76 -27.79 27.58
CA GLY A 712 -47.73 -26.43 28.10
C GLY A 712 -48.88 -26.12 29.06
N LEU A 713 -50.12 -26.54 28.71
CA LEU A 713 -51.29 -26.40 29.57
C LEU A 713 -51.17 -27.22 30.86
N ALA A 714 -50.65 -28.45 30.77
CA ALA A 714 -50.37 -29.26 31.95
C ALA A 714 -49.32 -28.60 32.86
N ALA A 715 -48.26 -28.05 32.27
CA ALA A 715 -47.22 -27.31 33.00
C ALA A 715 -47.78 -26.06 33.69
N LEU A 716 -48.71 -25.34 33.05
CA LEU A 716 -49.38 -24.18 33.63
C LEU A 716 -50.23 -24.55 34.86
N ILE A 717 -51.01 -25.63 34.79
CA ILE A 717 -51.80 -26.13 35.93
C ILE A 717 -50.85 -26.46 37.10
N ASP A 718 -49.80 -27.22 36.81
CA ASP A 718 -48.80 -27.63 37.77
C ASP A 718 -48.07 -26.44 38.42
N ALA A 719 -47.70 -25.44 37.63
CA ALA A 719 -47.08 -24.20 38.11
C ALA A 719 -48.04 -23.39 38.98
N ALA A 720 -49.32 -23.30 38.61
CA ALA A 720 -50.34 -22.61 39.40
C ALA A 720 -50.60 -23.30 40.75
N VAL A 721 -50.62 -24.64 40.79
CA VAL A 721 -50.72 -25.41 42.03
C VAL A 721 -49.49 -25.19 42.91
N ARG A 722 -48.28 -25.23 42.33
CA ARG A 722 -47.03 -24.94 43.05
C ARG A 722 -46.95 -23.50 43.55
N ALA A 723 -47.49 -22.54 42.79
CA ALA A 723 -47.54 -21.15 43.19
C ALA A 723 -48.31 -20.97 44.50
N GLY A 724 -49.32 -21.82 44.80
CA GLY A 724 -49.92 -21.91 46.13
C GLY A 724 -50.56 -20.62 46.66
N THR A 725 -50.85 -19.67 45.77
CA THR A 725 -51.40 -18.35 46.07
C THR A 725 -52.56 -18.05 45.13
N THR A 726 -53.56 -17.36 45.63
CA THR A 726 -54.63 -16.79 44.81
C THR A 726 -54.49 -15.28 44.71
N ASP A 727 -53.46 -14.66 45.30
CA ASP A 727 -53.19 -13.25 45.06
C ASP A 727 -52.78 -13.04 43.59
N PRO A 728 -53.43 -12.11 42.87
CA PRO A 728 -53.28 -12.06 41.41
C PRO A 728 -51.88 -11.57 41.00
N ASP A 729 -51.24 -10.70 41.79
CA ASP A 729 -49.88 -10.24 41.48
C ASP A 729 -48.85 -11.34 41.75
N GLU A 730 -48.91 -11.98 42.93
CA GLU A 730 -48.00 -13.05 43.29
C GLU A 730 -48.14 -14.28 42.36
N LEU A 731 -49.37 -14.61 41.96
CA LEU A 731 -49.63 -15.68 41.01
C LEU A 731 -49.01 -15.39 39.64
N CYS A 732 -49.27 -14.19 39.09
CA CYS A 732 -48.70 -13.78 37.80
C CYS A 732 -47.17 -13.81 37.81
N ASP A 733 -46.54 -13.26 38.85
CA ASP A 733 -45.08 -13.19 38.94
C ASP A 733 -44.44 -14.58 39.05
N ARG A 734 -45.06 -15.51 39.80
CA ARG A 734 -44.57 -16.90 39.92
C ARG A 734 -44.73 -17.68 38.61
N LEU A 735 -45.88 -17.56 37.96
CA LEU A 735 -46.13 -18.23 36.68
C LEU A 735 -45.15 -17.77 35.60
N LEU A 736 -44.90 -16.47 35.51
CA LEU A 736 -43.93 -15.94 34.53
C LEU A 736 -42.49 -16.35 34.85
N ALA A 737 -42.10 -16.36 36.13
CA ALA A 737 -40.76 -16.80 36.52
C ALA A 737 -40.50 -18.27 36.15
N GLU A 738 -41.53 -19.12 36.23
CA GLU A 738 -41.43 -20.56 35.96
C GLU A 738 -41.58 -20.89 34.47
N LEU A 739 -42.54 -20.28 33.78
CA LEU A 739 -42.90 -20.62 32.39
C LEU A 739 -42.23 -19.74 31.35
N ALA A 740 -41.90 -18.48 31.66
CA ALA A 740 -41.43 -17.48 30.70
C ALA A 740 -39.94 -17.07 30.87
N GLY A 741 -39.16 -17.85 31.63
CA GLY A 741 -37.76 -17.55 32.00
C GLY A 741 -36.69 -17.70 30.90
N GLY A 742 -37.08 -18.09 29.68
CA GLY A 742 -36.18 -18.32 28.52
C GLY A 742 -36.31 -17.30 27.38
N VAL A 743 -35.81 -17.66 26.19
CA VAL A 743 -36.03 -16.88 24.95
C VAL A 743 -37.48 -17.08 24.51
N ARG A 744 -38.30 -16.03 24.62
CA ARG A 744 -39.71 -16.06 24.20
C ARG A 744 -39.83 -15.91 22.69
N ALA A 745 -40.54 -16.84 22.07
CA ALA A 745 -40.83 -16.83 20.64
C ALA A 745 -42.01 -15.90 20.29
N ASP A 746 -42.92 -15.68 21.25
CA ASP A 746 -44.10 -14.84 21.10
C ASP A 746 -44.30 -13.93 22.31
N ASP A 747 -45.25 -13.00 22.21
CA ASP A 747 -45.70 -12.15 23.31
C ASP A 747 -46.51 -12.95 24.33
N VAL A 748 -46.63 -12.39 25.55
CA VAL A 748 -47.44 -12.99 26.62
C VAL A 748 -48.32 -11.93 27.22
N ALA A 749 -49.63 -12.08 27.09
CA ALA A 749 -50.62 -11.36 27.88
C ALA A 749 -51.17 -12.28 28.97
N LEU A 750 -51.06 -11.85 30.23
CA LEU A 750 -51.55 -12.57 31.41
C LEU A 750 -52.43 -11.66 32.26
N LEU A 751 -53.68 -12.07 32.50
CA LEU A 751 -54.65 -11.35 33.32
C LEU A 751 -55.19 -12.28 34.41
N ALA A 752 -54.91 -11.93 35.67
CA ALA A 752 -55.42 -12.63 36.85
C ALA A 752 -56.47 -11.78 37.57
N ILE A 753 -57.63 -12.35 37.89
CA ILE A 753 -58.73 -11.67 38.60
C ILE A 753 -59.20 -12.51 39.78
N THR A 754 -58.99 -11.97 40.97
CA THR A 754 -59.41 -12.57 42.25
C THR A 754 -60.65 -11.90 42.77
N ARG A 755 -61.66 -12.68 43.15
CA ARG A 755 -62.83 -12.14 43.83
C ARG A 755 -62.53 -11.92 45.31
N ARG A 756 -62.62 -10.67 45.78
CA ARG A 756 -62.40 -10.27 47.18
C ARG A 756 -63.73 -9.98 47.88
N PRO A 757 -63.80 -10.18 49.21
CA PRO A 757 -65.00 -9.91 50.01
C PRO A 757 -65.40 -8.43 50.05
#